data_AF-A0A957FRG4-F1
#
_entry.id   AF-A0A957FRG4-F1
#
_cell.length_a   1.000
_cell.length_b   1.000
_cell.length_c   1.000
_cell.angle_alpha   90.00
_cell.angle_beta   90.00
_cell.angle_gamma   90.00
#
_symmetry.space_group_name_H-M   'P 1'
#
loop_
_entity.id
_entity.type
_entity.pdbx_description
1 polymer ?
#
loop_
_entity_poly.entity_id
_entity_poly.type
_entity_poly.pdbx_seq_one_letter_code
_entity_poly.pdbx_strand_id
1 'polypeptide(L)'
;MNVSTSLNQLQPHEHQMRTVYDLDKLAELLLSVYSEGGIRAWQPIVAAANDDGSFRLIHGHRRWLALIFGAALPDWLARQKADGQPVDQVTVETGRTFLTQMVEHFDNLLSAGQALLKRYGNRPVDVVLYEGDTTDELYALLGGNFGAEAPDMLGLAIGFAGAVAAGASPAQIAARIGKPVQFVQHHLALQALPQPLQKAIATGVLPLSVAAKLQQISGDAKRAGLSAFVLANIEGDRSHLSAGDIAHLAKALDKWPGIQLPMLFDHQTQRNLARAVGRLWGQVLEAHPAATWAAAASLMHQGLHEEPWKTPAKLTAFFQLFGGDIYYDNASGQIRFEQLLAHLLPEVGCAGCPIKALPAGTTLRFDLAPAGGVMGMPCRFGEPAERCLHGFAADDSIDIRVQPIWADLPGVTATANGPRITSLADLQTAWQARAQLEAEEDAAAVAEETGAVTSNNGQPAVSQPPAGGVSADAVGASGNSDDAAAATGPIARMRAQIADFMAHHTTLAVDHPVATRCAGCQHRLAKSPTKDPEVPHCAWAGRLRTVQFLQLQPAEAGQPVIPVCRQYAPTASWAELIPAHPAPPGLPRDWLVAQTLELAQQASSRLGSDRYPFEFLTGRPMKGSESHASWFAEQLKARQGDLADAQLFTLFLWSHAQWSRERQNAALPLGKDGLQFGRYQESRWPENREGDAT
;
A
#
# COMPACT_ATOMS: atom_id res chain seq x y z
N MET A 1 -12.85 17.98 -61.17
CA MET A 1 -13.59 17.45 -62.34
C MET A 1 -14.73 16.55 -61.86
N ASN A 2 -15.92 16.57 -62.47
CA ASN A 2 -16.99 15.61 -62.13
C ASN A 2 -16.84 14.36 -63.00
N VAL A 3 -16.90 13.19 -62.39
CA VAL A 3 -16.83 11.89 -63.07
C VAL A 3 -17.98 11.01 -62.57
N SER A 4 -18.68 10.37 -63.49
CA SER A 4 -19.69 9.34 -63.17
C SER A 4 -18.99 7.99 -63.07
N THR A 5 -19.16 7.31 -61.94
CA THR A 5 -18.58 6.00 -61.62
C THR A 5 -19.67 5.08 -61.05
N SER A 6 -19.39 3.80 -60.79
CA SER A 6 -20.31 2.93 -60.05
C SER A 6 -20.00 2.85 -58.54
N LEU A 7 -21.02 2.58 -57.70
CA LEU A 7 -20.86 2.51 -56.24
C LEU A 7 -19.79 1.52 -55.77
N ASN A 8 -19.60 0.40 -56.48
CA ASN A 8 -18.58 -0.62 -56.18
C ASN A 8 -17.16 -0.22 -56.59
N GLN A 9 -16.99 0.83 -57.39
CA GLN A 9 -15.67 1.39 -57.71
C GLN A 9 -15.17 2.36 -56.64
N LEU A 10 -16.04 2.78 -55.70
CA LEU A 10 -15.67 3.62 -54.57
C LEU A 10 -15.23 2.78 -53.37
N GLN A 11 -14.06 3.11 -52.83
CA GLN A 11 -13.46 2.43 -51.67
C GLN A 11 -13.28 3.42 -50.51
N PRO A 12 -13.47 2.98 -49.24
CA PRO A 12 -13.13 3.79 -48.09
C PRO A 12 -11.65 4.16 -48.07
N HIS A 13 -11.32 5.34 -47.55
CA HIS A 13 -9.93 5.67 -47.26
C HIS A 13 -9.34 4.73 -46.20
N GLU A 14 -8.09 4.31 -46.36
CA GLU A 14 -7.40 3.46 -45.37
C GLU A 14 -7.30 4.14 -43.99
N HIS A 15 -7.18 5.47 -44.01
CA HIS A 15 -7.14 6.34 -42.82
C HIS A 15 -8.51 6.96 -42.47
N GLN A 16 -9.62 6.28 -42.82
CA GLN A 16 -10.96 6.74 -42.48
C GLN A 16 -11.10 6.97 -40.96
N MET A 17 -11.60 8.14 -40.60
CA MET A 17 -11.70 8.58 -39.21
C MET A 17 -13.02 8.20 -38.52
N ARG A 18 -13.89 7.43 -39.17
CA ARG A 18 -15.13 6.91 -38.58
C ARG A 18 -15.07 5.39 -38.50
N THR A 19 -14.89 4.89 -37.29
CA THR A 19 -14.99 3.49 -36.91
C THR A 19 -16.36 3.18 -36.30
N VAL A 20 -17.03 4.19 -35.74
CA VAL A 20 -18.39 4.10 -35.18
C VAL A 20 -19.32 5.10 -35.88
N TYR A 21 -20.58 4.72 -36.04
CA TYR A 21 -21.61 5.53 -36.71
C TYR A 21 -22.82 5.70 -35.82
N ASP A 22 -23.33 6.93 -35.77
CA ASP A 22 -24.63 7.25 -35.19
C ASP A 22 -25.74 6.82 -36.16
N LEU A 23 -26.53 5.82 -35.75
CA LEU A 23 -27.58 5.24 -36.59
C LEU A 23 -28.73 6.22 -36.85
N ASP A 24 -29.07 7.08 -35.89
CA ASP A 24 -30.12 8.08 -36.07
C ASP A 24 -29.70 9.10 -37.13
N LYS A 25 -28.48 9.63 -37.02
CA LYS A 25 -27.94 10.59 -38.01
C LYS A 25 -27.68 9.97 -39.38
N LEU A 26 -27.37 8.67 -39.43
CA LEU A 26 -27.27 7.97 -40.71
C LEU A 26 -28.66 7.72 -41.33
N ALA A 27 -29.68 7.43 -40.51
CA ALA A 27 -31.06 7.28 -40.96
C ALA A 27 -31.64 8.58 -41.53
N GLU A 28 -31.36 9.73 -40.91
CA GLU A 28 -31.70 11.05 -41.44
C GLU A 28 -31.08 11.28 -42.83
N LEU A 29 -29.78 10.98 -42.97
CA LEU A 29 -29.07 11.11 -44.23
C LEU A 29 -29.60 10.13 -45.29
N LEU A 30 -29.89 8.89 -44.89
CA LEU A 30 -30.51 7.88 -45.74
C LEU A 30 -31.87 8.36 -46.27
N LEU A 31 -32.72 8.91 -45.40
CA LEU A 31 -34.02 9.43 -45.79
C LEU A 31 -33.89 10.61 -46.77
N SER A 32 -32.97 11.53 -46.53
CA SER A 32 -32.70 12.64 -47.46
C SER A 32 -32.24 12.13 -48.82
N VAL A 33 -31.26 11.21 -48.86
CA VAL A 33 -30.75 10.63 -50.12
C VAL A 33 -31.84 9.85 -50.86
N TYR A 34 -32.66 9.09 -50.12
CA TYR A 34 -33.75 8.29 -50.69
C TYR A 34 -34.87 9.16 -51.27
N SER A 35 -35.33 10.16 -50.52
CA SER A 35 -36.43 11.05 -50.94
C SER A 35 -36.06 11.97 -52.10
N GLU A 36 -34.79 12.36 -52.20
CA GLU A 36 -34.29 13.21 -53.29
C GLU A 36 -33.80 12.42 -54.51
N GLY A 37 -33.74 11.09 -54.41
CA GLY A 37 -33.30 10.21 -55.49
C GLY A 37 -31.79 10.26 -55.76
N GLY A 38 -30.97 10.74 -54.82
CA GLY A 38 -29.53 10.86 -54.99
C GLY A 38 -28.87 11.83 -54.00
N ILE A 39 -27.65 12.25 -54.33
CA ILE A 39 -26.89 13.22 -53.53
C ILE A 39 -27.11 14.64 -54.07
N ARG A 40 -27.29 15.60 -53.16
CA ARG A 40 -27.38 17.03 -53.50
C ARG A 40 -26.09 17.52 -54.16
N ALA A 41 -26.21 18.25 -55.28
CA ALA A 41 -25.08 18.77 -56.03
C ALA A 41 -24.11 19.65 -55.21
N TRP A 42 -24.60 20.38 -54.20
CA TRP A 42 -23.79 21.22 -53.32
C TRP A 42 -23.10 20.44 -52.17
N GLN A 43 -23.39 19.14 -52.03
CA GLN A 43 -22.69 18.22 -51.13
C GLN A 43 -22.17 17.00 -51.93
N PRO A 44 -21.19 17.16 -52.81
CA PRO A 44 -20.69 16.06 -53.64
C PRO A 44 -19.82 15.07 -52.85
N ILE A 45 -19.78 13.80 -53.29
CA ILE A 45 -18.73 12.86 -52.89
C ILE A 45 -17.44 13.31 -53.56
N VAL A 46 -16.35 13.39 -52.78
CA VAL A 46 -15.02 13.73 -53.29
C VAL A 46 -14.14 12.50 -53.16
N ALA A 47 -13.46 12.12 -54.24
CA ALA A 47 -12.62 10.94 -54.29
C ALA A 47 -11.35 11.18 -55.11
N ALA A 48 -10.26 10.50 -54.74
CA ALA A 48 -9.03 10.43 -55.52
C ALA A 48 -9.05 9.17 -56.40
N ALA A 49 -8.43 9.22 -57.58
CA ALA A 49 -8.30 8.04 -58.44
C ALA A 49 -7.16 7.15 -57.95
N ASN A 50 -7.37 5.83 -57.94
CA ASN A 50 -6.33 4.83 -57.71
C ASN A 50 -5.78 4.32 -59.06
N ASP A 51 -4.58 3.73 -59.04
CA ASP A 51 -3.92 3.18 -60.23
C ASP A 51 -4.69 2.01 -60.88
N ASP A 52 -5.54 1.32 -60.11
CA ASP A 52 -6.36 0.20 -60.56
C ASP A 52 -7.69 0.62 -61.21
N GLY A 53 -7.92 1.92 -61.36
CA GLY A 53 -9.16 2.49 -61.92
C GLY A 53 -10.33 2.55 -60.92
N SER A 54 -10.11 2.20 -59.65
CA SER A 54 -11.05 2.48 -58.56
C SER A 54 -10.84 3.89 -58.01
N PHE A 55 -11.74 4.32 -57.12
CA PHE A 55 -11.72 5.64 -56.50
C PHE A 55 -11.67 5.51 -54.98
N ARG A 56 -10.76 6.26 -54.34
CA ARG A 56 -10.62 6.33 -52.89
C ARG A 56 -11.38 7.52 -52.34
N LEU A 57 -12.29 7.27 -51.39
CA LEU A 57 -13.13 8.31 -50.80
C LEU A 57 -12.31 9.27 -49.93
N ILE A 58 -12.30 10.55 -50.27
CA ILE A 58 -11.66 11.62 -49.47
C ILE A 58 -12.72 12.32 -48.60
N HIS A 59 -13.89 12.59 -49.16
CA HIS A 59 -15.01 13.22 -48.44
C HIS A 59 -16.36 12.62 -48.88
N GLY A 60 -17.28 12.46 -47.94
CA GLY A 60 -18.63 11.94 -48.23
C GLY A 60 -18.83 10.45 -48.01
N HIS A 61 -18.01 9.81 -47.17
CA HIS A 61 -18.18 8.40 -46.84
C HIS A 61 -19.57 8.03 -46.30
N ARG A 62 -20.16 8.86 -45.42
CA ARG A 62 -21.54 8.65 -44.94
C ARG A 62 -22.58 8.75 -46.05
N ARG A 63 -22.36 9.64 -47.03
CA ARG A 63 -23.24 9.80 -48.20
C ARG A 63 -23.11 8.59 -49.14
N TRP A 64 -21.90 8.06 -49.31
CA TRP A 64 -21.68 6.80 -50.01
C TRP A 64 -22.40 5.62 -49.32
N LEU A 65 -22.28 5.49 -47.99
CA LEU A 65 -23.06 4.50 -47.22
C LEU A 65 -24.57 4.70 -47.40
N ALA A 66 -25.06 5.93 -47.27
CA ALA A 66 -26.48 6.25 -47.44
C ALA A 66 -26.99 5.90 -48.85
N LEU A 67 -26.18 6.06 -49.90
CA LEU A 67 -26.53 5.61 -51.26
C LEU A 67 -26.66 4.08 -51.35
N ILE A 68 -25.73 3.34 -50.74
CA ILE A 68 -25.76 1.87 -50.72
C ILE A 68 -27.01 1.38 -49.98
N PHE A 69 -27.27 1.92 -48.79
CA PHE A 69 -28.45 1.56 -47.99
C PHE A 69 -29.75 2.02 -48.65
N GLY A 70 -29.77 3.22 -49.24
CA GLY A 70 -30.92 3.75 -49.98
C GLY A 70 -31.25 2.92 -51.21
N ALA A 71 -30.26 2.26 -51.80
CA ALA A 71 -30.47 1.32 -52.89
C ALA A 71 -31.17 0.03 -52.45
N ALA A 72 -30.89 -0.43 -51.24
CA ALA A 72 -31.45 -1.66 -50.67
C ALA A 72 -32.80 -1.45 -49.97
N LEU A 73 -33.11 -0.22 -49.54
CA LEU A 73 -34.31 0.10 -48.77
C LEU A 73 -35.64 -0.33 -49.46
N PRO A 74 -35.85 -0.14 -50.77
CA PRO A 74 -37.08 -0.59 -51.44
C PRO A 74 -37.32 -2.10 -51.33
N ASP A 75 -36.28 -2.90 -51.50
CA ASP A 75 -36.35 -4.37 -51.39
C ASP A 75 -36.69 -4.79 -49.96
N TRP A 76 -36.15 -4.08 -48.97
CA TRP A 76 -36.49 -4.31 -47.58
C TRP A 76 -37.94 -3.94 -47.28
N LEU A 77 -38.43 -2.79 -47.75
CA LEU A 77 -39.83 -2.37 -47.59
C LEU A 77 -40.81 -3.36 -48.25
N ALA A 78 -40.46 -3.90 -49.41
CA ALA A 78 -41.24 -4.93 -50.08
C ALA A 78 -41.35 -6.23 -49.25
N ARG A 79 -40.28 -6.61 -48.55
CA ARG A 79 -40.29 -7.75 -47.60
C ARG A 79 -41.14 -7.47 -46.38
N GLN A 80 -41.01 -6.30 -45.75
CA GLN A 80 -41.86 -5.91 -44.62
C GLN A 80 -43.34 -6.00 -44.96
N LYS A 81 -43.73 -5.53 -46.16
CA LYS A 81 -45.10 -5.67 -46.67
C LYS A 81 -45.51 -7.13 -46.86
N ALA A 82 -44.63 -8.00 -47.36
CA ALA A 82 -44.90 -9.42 -47.53
C ALA A 82 -45.05 -10.16 -46.17
N ASP A 83 -44.31 -9.72 -45.16
CA ASP A 83 -44.32 -10.26 -43.79
C ASP A 83 -45.49 -9.71 -42.94
N GLY A 84 -46.42 -8.97 -43.56
CA GLY A 84 -47.61 -8.43 -42.89
C GLY A 84 -47.35 -7.16 -42.06
N GLN A 85 -46.20 -6.52 -42.23
CA GLN A 85 -45.80 -5.27 -41.57
C GLN A 85 -45.61 -4.15 -42.62
N PRO A 86 -46.68 -3.72 -43.33
CA PRO A 86 -46.54 -2.68 -44.34
C PRO A 86 -46.09 -1.35 -43.71
N VAL A 87 -45.15 -0.67 -44.37
CA VAL A 87 -44.69 0.66 -43.99
C VAL A 87 -45.34 1.68 -44.93
N ASP A 88 -46.28 2.46 -44.40
CA ASP A 88 -47.05 3.44 -45.19
C ASP A 88 -46.22 4.68 -45.58
N GLN A 89 -45.34 5.12 -44.69
CA GLN A 89 -44.44 6.25 -44.93
C GLN A 89 -43.02 5.91 -44.49
N VAL A 90 -42.05 6.17 -45.37
CA VAL A 90 -40.63 6.05 -45.04
C VAL A 90 -40.23 7.26 -44.19
N THR A 91 -39.90 7.02 -42.92
CA THR A 91 -39.47 8.04 -41.96
C THR A 91 -38.05 7.77 -41.47
N VAL A 92 -37.51 8.66 -40.63
CA VAL A 92 -36.21 8.44 -39.96
C VAL A 92 -36.25 7.18 -39.11
N GLU A 93 -37.37 6.92 -38.42
CA GLU A 93 -37.55 5.70 -37.62
C GLU A 93 -37.55 4.44 -38.50
N THR A 94 -38.18 4.49 -39.68
CA THR A 94 -38.09 3.41 -40.67
C THR A 94 -36.64 3.16 -41.08
N GLY A 95 -35.90 4.22 -41.40
CA GLY A 95 -34.49 4.14 -41.78
C GLY A 95 -33.64 3.56 -40.66
N ARG A 96 -33.87 3.98 -39.41
CA ARG A 96 -33.18 3.46 -38.23
C ARG A 96 -33.44 1.97 -38.04
N THR A 97 -34.70 1.54 -38.07
CA THR A 97 -35.06 0.12 -37.94
C THR A 97 -34.38 -0.73 -39.02
N PHE A 98 -34.39 -0.25 -40.26
CA PHE A 98 -33.68 -0.91 -41.36
C PHE A 98 -32.18 -1.02 -41.09
N LEU A 99 -31.51 0.09 -40.73
CA LEU A 99 -30.07 0.09 -40.43
C LEU A 99 -29.72 -0.80 -39.25
N THR A 100 -30.52 -0.80 -38.18
CA THR A 100 -30.35 -1.69 -37.03
C THR A 100 -30.41 -3.16 -37.45
N GLN A 101 -31.43 -3.56 -38.23
CA GLN A 101 -31.53 -4.93 -38.73
C GLN A 101 -30.35 -5.33 -39.63
N MET A 102 -29.81 -4.38 -40.41
CA MET A 102 -28.60 -4.63 -41.20
C MET A 102 -27.38 -4.84 -40.31
N VAL A 103 -27.21 -4.04 -39.25
CA VAL A 103 -26.12 -4.20 -38.27
C VAL A 103 -26.24 -5.53 -37.52
N GLU A 104 -27.44 -5.90 -37.09
CA GLU A 104 -27.69 -7.18 -36.42
C GLU A 104 -27.39 -8.38 -37.32
N HIS A 105 -27.66 -8.27 -38.61
CA HIS A 105 -27.43 -9.37 -39.56
C HIS A 105 -25.97 -9.49 -40.03
N PHE A 106 -25.24 -8.38 -40.14
CA PHE A 106 -23.88 -8.33 -40.71
C PHE A 106 -22.80 -7.88 -39.71
N ASP A 107 -23.10 -7.88 -38.41
CA ASP A 107 -22.31 -7.40 -37.26
C ASP A 107 -22.04 -5.88 -37.22
N ASN A 108 -21.85 -5.22 -38.37
CA ASN A 108 -21.61 -3.78 -38.45
C ASN A 108 -22.01 -3.18 -39.82
N LEU A 109 -22.11 -1.85 -39.88
CA LEU A 109 -22.54 -1.12 -41.08
C LEU A 109 -21.59 -1.26 -42.27
N LEU A 110 -20.27 -1.36 -42.04
CA LEU A 110 -19.31 -1.49 -43.14
C LEU A 110 -19.43 -2.86 -43.81
N SER A 111 -19.52 -3.93 -43.01
CA SER A 111 -19.81 -5.28 -43.48
C SER A 111 -21.15 -5.35 -44.23
N ALA A 112 -22.20 -4.73 -43.69
CA ALA A 112 -23.49 -4.64 -44.36
C ALA A 112 -23.37 -3.91 -45.72
N GLY A 113 -22.70 -2.77 -45.76
CA GLY A 113 -22.47 -2.01 -46.98
C GLY A 113 -21.71 -2.82 -48.05
N GLN A 114 -20.64 -3.51 -47.65
CA GLN A 114 -19.86 -4.39 -48.55
C GLN A 114 -20.70 -5.54 -49.10
N ALA A 115 -21.57 -6.15 -48.28
CA ALA A 115 -22.48 -7.19 -48.75
C ALA A 115 -23.49 -6.65 -49.77
N LEU A 116 -24.06 -5.47 -49.51
CA LEU A 116 -25.03 -4.82 -50.39
C LEU A 116 -24.41 -4.37 -51.72
N LEU A 117 -23.13 -3.97 -51.73
CA LEU A 117 -22.42 -3.62 -52.97
C LEU A 117 -22.36 -4.77 -53.98
N LYS A 118 -22.38 -6.03 -53.55
CA LYS A 118 -22.44 -7.19 -54.47
C LYS A 118 -23.70 -7.18 -55.33
N ARG A 119 -24.80 -6.61 -54.83
CA ARG A 119 -26.10 -6.59 -55.51
C ARG A 119 -26.43 -5.22 -56.11
N TYR A 120 -26.09 -4.14 -55.42
CA TYR A 120 -26.45 -2.77 -55.80
C TYR A 120 -25.27 -1.93 -56.30
N GLY A 121 -24.07 -2.51 -56.38
CA GLY A 121 -22.82 -1.80 -56.67
C GLY A 121 -22.72 -1.18 -58.06
N ASN A 122 -23.46 -1.69 -59.06
CA ASN A 122 -23.42 -1.17 -60.43
C ASN A 122 -24.22 0.14 -60.61
N ARG A 123 -24.86 0.66 -59.56
CA ARG A 123 -25.58 1.93 -59.65
C ARG A 123 -24.61 3.08 -59.90
N PRO A 124 -24.92 3.99 -60.84
CA PRO A 124 -24.08 5.15 -61.12
C PRO A 124 -24.12 6.15 -59.97
N VAL A 125 -23.01 6.82 -59.75
CA VAL A 125 -22.82 7.89 -58.78
C VAL A 125 -21.84 8.91 -59.33
N ASP A 126 -22.16 10.19 -59.20
CA ASP A 126 -21.27 11.27 -59.56
C ASP A 126 -20.30 11.59 -58.42
N VAL A 127 -19.01 11.67 -58.75
CA VAL A 127 -17.95 12.04 -57.82
C VAL A 127 -17.14 13.22 -58.35
N VAL A 128 -16.68 14.07 -57.43
CA VAL A 128 -15.71 15.12 -57.71
C VAL A 128 -14.32 14.54 -57.51
N LEU A 129 -13.48 14.57 -58.55
CA LEU A 129 -12.09 14.17 -58.43
C LEU A 129 -11.31 15.18 -57.59
N TYR A 130 -10.60 14.64 -56.60
CA TYR A 130 -9.57 15.35 -55.85
C TYR A 130 -8.24 15.26 -56.59
N GLU A 131 -7.54 16.39 -56.69
CA GLU A 131 -6.19 16.48 -57.25
C GLU A 131 -5.26 16.96 -56.14
N GLY A 132 -4.29 16.13 -55.76
CA GLY A 132 -3.32 16.40 -54.70
C GLY A 132 -2.41 15.19 -54.50
N ASP A 133 -1.33 15.37 -53.75
CA ASP A 133 -0.51 14.24 -53.28
C ASP A 133 -1.15 13.56 -52.06
N THR A 134 -0.54 12.47 -51.58
CA THR A 134 -1.04 11.71 -50.43
C THR A 134 -1.17 12.56 -49.16
N THR A 135 -0.29 13.56 -48.98
CA THR A 135 -0.33 14.44 -47.81
C THR A 135 -1.50 15.42 -47.92
N ASP A 136 -1.73 15.98 -49.10
CA ASP A 136 -2.87 16.84 -49.41
C ASP A 136 -4.21 16.10 -49.27
N GLU A 137 -4.29 14.86 -49.76
CA GLU A 137 -5.43 13.97 -49.57
C GLU A 137 -5.77 13.77 -48.09
N LEU A 138 -4.75 13.50 -47.27
CA LEU A 138 -4.92 13.34 -45.83
C LEU A 138 -5.34 14.64 -45.14
N TYR A 139 -4.82 15.80 -45.56
CA TYR A 139 -5.30 17.08 -45.05
C TYR A 139 -6.75 17.35 -45.45
N ALA A 140 -7.16 17.00 -46.66
CA ALA A 140 -8.54 17.12 -47.11
C ALA A 140 -9.48 16.18 -46.33
N LEU A 141 -9.05 14.93 -46.10
CA LEU A 141 -9.75 13.96 -45.26
C LEU A 141 -9.90 14.48 -43.82
N LEU A 142 -8.83 15.02 -43.25
CA LEU A 142 -8.82 15.61 -41.92
C LEU A 142 -9.79 16.79 -41.84
N GLY A 143 -9.61 17.81 -42.67
CA GLY A 143 -10.43 19.02 -42.66
C GLY A 143 -11.91 18.76 -42.94
N GLY A 144 -12.23 17.84 -43.85
CA GLY A 144 -13.60 17.52 -44.24
C GLY A 144 -14.43 16.77 -43.17
N ASN A 145 -13.77 16.25 -42.13
CA ASN A 145 -14.42 15.43 -41.12
C ASN A 145 -14.69 16.16 -39.80
N PHE A 146 -14.12 17.35 -39.58
CA PHE A 146 -14.46 18.24 -38.45
C PHE A 146 -15.65 19.14 -38.83
N GLY A 147 -16.85 18.55 -38.86
CA GLY A 147 -18.12 19.23 -39.16
C GLY A 147 -19.18 19.03 -38.05
N ALA A 148 -20.47 18.93 -38.43
CA ALA A 148 -21.60 18.80 -37.48
C ALA A 148 -21.59 17.50 -36.64
N GLU A 149 -20.87 16.48 -37.08
CA GLU A 149 -20.65 15.25 -36.32
C GLU A 149 -19.16 14.96 -36.30
N ALA A 150 -18.53 15.05 -35.13
CA ALA A 150 -17.12 14.74 -34.98
C ALA A 150 -16.86 13.24 -35.24
N PRO A 151 -15.67 12.88 -35.77
CA PRO A 151 -15.26 11.49 -35.86
C PRO A 151 -15.03 10.90 -34.46
N ASP A 152 -15.11 9.58 -34.31
CA ASP A 152 -14.84 8.94 -33.04
C ASP A 152 -13.34 8.97 -32.68
N MET A 153 -13.03 8.76 -31.41
CA MET A 153 -11.69 8.94 -30.88
C MET A 153 -10.65 8.01 -31.54
N LEU A 154 -11.02 6.77 -31.85
CA LEU A 154 -10.11 5.82 -32.49
C LEU A 154 -9.91 6.16 -33.96
N GLY A 155 -10.97 6.54 -34.66
CA GLY A 155 -10.86 7.01 -36.02
C GLY A 155 -10.00 8.26 -36.15
N LEU A 156 -10.10 9.22 -35.22
CA LEU A 156 -9.17 10.36 -35.16
C LEU A 156 -7.72 9.91 -34.98
N ALA A 157 -7.47 8.94 -34.11
CA ALA A 157 -6.13 8.39 -33.88
C ALA A 157 -5.54 7.74 -35.14
N ILE A 158 -6.36 6.98 -35.89
CA ILE A 158 -6.00 6.38 -37.19
C ILE A 158 -5.69 7.46 -38.23
N GLY A 159 -6.56 8.48 -38.34
CA GLY A 159 -6.39 9.58 -39.30
C GLY A 159 -5.12 10.39 -39.05
N PHE A 160 -4.83 10.72 -37.79
CA PHE A 160 -3.62 11.45 -37.43
C PHE A 160 -2.36 10.61 -37.65
N ALA A 161 -2.40 9.31 -37.33
CA ALA A 161 -1.27 8.42 -37.57
C ALA A 161 -0.94 8.29 -39.06
N GLY A 162 -1.97 8.21 -39.93
CA GLY A 162 -1.81 8.24 -41.38
C GLY A 162 -1.16 9.53 -41.88
N ALA A 163 -1.63 10.68 -41.40
CA ALA A 163 -1.04 11.99 -41.76
C ALA A 163 0.44 12.10 -41.33
N VAL A 164 0.79 11.61 -40.14
CA VAL A 164 2.19 11.58 -39.68
C VAL A 164 3.04 10.63 -40.55
N ALA A 165 2.51 9.46 -40.91
CA ALA A 165 3.20 8.52 -41.79
C ALA A 165 3.43 9.11 -43.20
N ALA A 166 2.53 9.98 -43.67
CA ALA A 166 2.66 10.74 -44.90
C ALA A 166 3.53 12.02 -44.76
N GLY A 167 4.24 12.20 -43.65
CA GLY A 167 5.21 13.29 -43.46
C GLY A 167 4.65 14.57 -42.80
N ALA A 168 3.39 14.59 -42.36
CA ALA A 168 2.84 15.74 -41.65
C ALA A 168 3.34 15.81 -40.19
N SER A 169 3.67 17.01 -39.72
CA SER A 169 3.93 17.25 -38.31
C SER A 169 2.63 17.38 -37.50
N PRO A 170 2.63 17.01 -36.20
CA PRO A 170 1.46 17.23 -35.33
C PRO A 170 0.98 18.68 -35.30
N ALA A 171 1.87 19.66 -35.48
CA ALA A 171 1.54 21.08 -35.56
C ALA A 171 0.76 21.43 -36.84
N GLN A 172 1.15 20.87 -37.99
CA GLN A 172 0.43 21.07 -39.25
C GLN A 172 -0.96 20.43 -39.18
N ILE A 173 -1.07 19.20 -38.66
CA ILE A 173 -2.37 18.53 -38.46
C ILE A 173 -3.28 19.39 -37.58
N ALA A 174 -2.77 19.84 -36.44
CA ALA A 174 -3.50 20.68 -35.48
C ALA A 174 -4.01 22.00 -36.11
N ALA A 175 -3.17 22.68 -36.90
CA ALA A 175 -3.53 23.89 -37.60
C ALA A 175 -4.65 23.67 -38.64
N ARG A 176 -4.62 22.53 -39.35
CA ARG A 176 -5.62 22.18 -40.37
C ARG A 176 -7.00 21.87 -39.79
N ILE A 177 -7.05 21.25 -38.61
CA ILE A 177 -8.31 20.85 -37.97
C ILE A 177 -8.83 21.85 -36.94
N GLY A 178 -8.08 22.93 -36.68
CA GLY A 178 -8.44 23.94 -35.68
C GLY A 178 -8.45 23.42 -34.23
N LYS A 179 -7.53 22.51 -33.89
CA LYS A 179 -7.39 21.95 -32.53
C LYS A 179 -5.99 22.21 -31.97
N PRO A 180 -5.80 22.17 -30.63
CA PRO A 180 -4.48 22.30 -30.03
C PRO A 180 -3.54 21.14 -30.44
N VAL A 181 -2.23 21.40 -30.55
CA VAL A 181 -1.23 20.34 -30.86
C VAL A 181 -1.30 19.18 -29.86
N GLN A 182 -1.55 19.47 -28.59
CA GLN A 182 -1.71 18.47 -27.54
C GLN A 182 -2.88 17.50 -27.83
N PHE A 183 -3.95 17.98 -28.45
CA PHE A 183 -5.07 17.13 -28.85
C PHE A 183 -4.62 16.06 -29.85
N VAL A 184 -3.85 16.46 -30.86
CA VAL A 184 -3.30 15.53 -31.87
C VAL A 184 -2.32 14.55 -31.22
N GLN A 185 -1.42 15.03 -30.37
CA GLN A 185 -0.44 14.18 -29.67
C GLN A 185 -1.10 13.12 -28.78
N HIS A 186 -2.17 13.45 -28.06
CA HIS A 186 -2.88 12.48 -27.24
C HIS A 186 -3.54 11.36 -28.07
N HIS A 187 -4.10 11.70 -29.23
CA HIS A 187 -4.70 10.71 -30.13
C HIS A 187 -3.63 9.84 -30.82
N LEU A 188 -2.49 10.41 -31.20
CA LEU A 188 -1.34 9.64 -31.68
C LEU A 188 -0.84 8.66 -30.60
N ALA A 189 -0.78 9.11 -29.34
CA ALA A 189 -0.42 8.27 -28.21
C ALA A 189 -1.44 7.14 -27.98
N LEU A 190 -2.74 7.39 -28.21
CA LEU A 190 -3.80 6.40 -28.12
C LEU A 190 -3.59 5.27 -29.14
N GLN A 191 -3.27 5.60 -30.39
CA GLN A 191 -3.03 4.61 -31.45
C GLN A 191 -1.89 3.64 -31.09
N ALA A 192 -0.90 4.10 -30.34
CA ALA A 192 0.26 3.31 -29.92
C ALA A 192 -0.01 2.41 -28.70
N LEU A 193 -1.21 2.44 -28.10
CA LEU A 193 -1.56 1.59 -26.96
C LEU A 193 -2.10 0.21 -27.39
N PRO A 194 -2.07 -0.80 -26.51
CA PRO A 194 -2.80 -2.05 -26.72
C PRO A 194 -4.30 -1.83 -26.93
N GLN A 195 -4.93 -2.62 -27.80
CA GLN A 195 -6.36 -2.52 -28.14
C GLN A 195 -7.31 -2.48 -26.93
N PRO A 196 -7.10 -3.26 -25.84
CA PRO A 196 -7.97 -3.17 -24.66
C PRO A 196 -7.95 -1.78 -24.00
N LEU A 197 -6.80 -1.10 -23.94
CA LEU A 197 -6.69 0.27 -23.41
C LEU A 197 -7.28 1.29 -24.38
N GLN A 198 -7.08 1.09 -25.68
CA GLN A 198 -7.71 1.93 -26.69
C GLN A 198 -9.23 1.94 -26.52
N LYS A 199 -9.83 0.75 -26.37
CA LYS A 199 -11.26 0.60 -26.14
C LYS A 199 -11.71 1.25 -24.83
N ALA A 200 -11.01 1.01 -23.72
CA ALA A 200 -11.34 1.59 -22.42
C ALA A 200 -11.30 3.13 -22.43
N ILE A 201 -10.36 3.73 -23.16
CA ILE A 201 -10.29 5.18 -23.33
C ILE A 201 -11.41 5.67 -24.26
N ALA A 202 -11.66 4.98 -25.36
CA ALA A 202 -12.70 5.35 -26.33
C ALA A 202 -14.12 5.27 -25.74
N THR A 203 -14.39 4.33 -24.83
CA THR A 203 -15.67 4.21 -24.11
C THR A 203 -15.77 5.13 -22.90
N GLY A 204 -14.72 5.89 -22.57
CA GLY A 204 -14.73 6.86 -21.48
C GLY A 204 -14.45 6.29 -20.09
N VAL A 205 -14.10 5.00 -19.97
CA VAL A 205 -13.65 4.39 -18.70
C VAL A 205 -12.37 5.04 -18.20
N LEU A 206 -11.49 5.43 -19.13
CA LEU A 206 -10.28 6.22 -18.86
C LEU A 206 -10.27 7.50 -19.71
N PRO A 207 -9.78 8.63 -19.18
CA PRO A 207 -9.69 9.84 -19.98
C PRO A 207 -8.54 9.75 -20.99
N LEU A 208 -8.71 10.39 -22.15
CA LEU A 208 -7.72 10.43 -23.25
C LEU A 208 -6.30 10.87 -22.79
N SER A 209 -6.20 11.72 -21.77
CA SER A 209 -4.92 12.16 -21.21
C SER A 209 -4.03 11.00 -20.70
N VAL A 210 -4.63 9.86 -20.35
CA VAL A 210 -3.89 8.65 -19.93
C VAL A 210 -3.00 8.13 -21.05
N ALA A 211 -3.42 8.24 -22.32
CA ALA A 211 -2.64 7.72 -23.44
C ALA A 211 -1.25 8.36 -23.53
N ALA A 212 -1.19 9.69 -23.44
CA ALA A 212 0.08 10.39 -23.45
C ALA A 212 0.95 10.07 -22.22
N LYS A 213 0.34 9.93 -21.04
CA LYS A 213 1.06 9.59 -19.79
C LYS A 213 1.75 8.23 -19.88
N LEU A 214 1.10 7.24 -20.48
CA LEU A 214 1.69 5.91 -20.67
C LEU A 214 2.84 5.94 -21.68
N GLN A 215 2.69 6.68 -22.79
CA GLN A 215 3.71 6.75 -23.83
C GLN A 215 4.96 7.55 -23.42
N GLN A 216 4.86 8.44 -22.42
CA GLN A 216 6.00 9.21 -21.90
C GLN A 216 7.04 8.38 -21.15
N ILE A 217 6.73 7.13 -20.77
CA ILE A 217 7.64 6.27 -20.03
C ILE A 217 8.74 5.75 -20.94
N SER A 218 9.99 5.86 -20.45
CA SER A 218 11.17 5.34 -21.11
C SER A 218 11.23 3.82 -20.96
N GLY A 219 11.51 3.12 -22.06
CA GLY A 219 11.67 1.67 -22.10
C GLY A 219 10.36 0.91 -22.34
N ASP A 220 10.35 0.10 -23.39
CA ASP A 220 9.16 -0.62 -23.85
C ASP A 220 8.61 -1.58 -22.79
N ALA A 221 9.49 -2.24 -22.04
CA ALA A 221 9.11 -3.14 -20.94
C ALA A 221 8.36 -2.42 -19.81
N LYS A 222 8.81 -1.23 -19.42
CA LYS A 222 8.15 -0.42 -18.38
C LYS A 222 6.78 0.08 -18.86
N ARG A 223 6.71 0.54 -20.11
CA ARG A 223 5.47 1.00 -20.74
C ARG A 223 4.45 -0.14 -20.85
N ALA A 224 4.88 -1.31 -21.30
CA ALA A 224 4.05 -2.50 -21.38
C ALA A 224 3.57 -2.96 -19.99
N GLY A 225 4.47 -2.96 -19.00
CA GLY A 225 4.14 -3.34 -17.62
C GLY A 225 3.12 -2.40 -16.97
N LEU A 226 3.30 -1.08 -17.09
CA LEU A 226 2.29 -0.15 -16.56
C LEU A 226 0.97 -0.28 -17.31
N SER A 227 0.99 -0.48 -18.63
CA SER A 227 -0.23 -0.70 -19.42
C SER A 227 -1.00 -1.93 -18.94
N ALA A 228 -0.29 -3.03 -18.67
CA ALA A 228 -0.88 -4.25 -18.13
C ALA A 228 -1.45 -4.04 -16.72
N PHE A 229 -0.73 -3.30 -15.86
CA PHE A 229 -1.23 -2.96 -14.52
C PHE A 229 -2.50 -2.10 -14.59
N VAL A 230 -2.54 -1.09 -15.45
CA VAL A 230 -3.75 -0.26 -15.64
C VAL A 230 -4.93 -1.12 -16.10
N LEU A 231 -4.72 -2.01 -17.07
CA LEU A 231 -5.75 -2.93 -17.54
C LEU A 231 -6.28 -3.86 -16.43
N ALA A 232 -5.40 -4.40 -15.60
CA ALA A 232 -5.77 -5.27 -14.49
C ALA A 232 -6.63 -4.55 -13.42
N ASN A 233 -6.61 -3.21 -13.40
CA ASN A 233 -7.40 -2.38 -12.49
C ASN A 233 -8.65 -1.78 -13.14
N ILE A 234 -9.04 -2.26 -14.33
CA ILE A 234 -10.32 -1.95 -14.96
C ILE A 234 -11.27 -3.12 -14.72
N GLU A 235 -12.44 -2.82 -14.17
CA GLU A 235 -13.48 -3.81 -13.87
C GLU A 235 -14.82 -3.34 -14.49
N GLY A 236 -15.23 -4.03 -15.56
CA GLY A 236 -16.37 -3.60 -16.38
C GLY A 236 -16.15 -2.19 -16.94
N ASP A 237 -17.06 -1.28 -16.60
CA ASP A 237 -17.03 0.12 -17.06
C ASP A 237 -16.38 1.09 -16.06
N ARG A 238 -15.63 0.58 -15.07
CA ARG A 238 -14.98 1.40 -14.04
C ARG A 238 -13.48 1.12 -13.97
N SER A 239 -12.70 2.17 -13.72
CA SER A 239 -11.28 2.04 -13.35
C SER A 239 -11.09 2.36 -11.88
N HIS A 240 -10.35 1.49 -11.19
CA HIS A 240 -9.94 1.71 -9.79
C HIS A 240 -8.75 2.68 -9.67
N LEU A 241 -8.19 3.13 -10.79
CA LEU A 241 -7.08 4.07 -10.85
C LEU A 241 -7.54 5.41 -11.44
N SER A 242 -7.18 6.51 -10.78
CA SER A 242 -7.38 7.83 -11.37
C SER A 242 -6.30 8.15 -12.41
N ALA A 243 -6.59 9.10 -13.31
CA ALA A 243 -5.57 9.62 -14.21
C ALA A 243 -4.39 10.30 -13.47
N GLY A 244 -4.62 10.73 -12.23
CA GLY A 244 -3.57 11.23 -11.32
C GLY A 244 -2.64 10.11 -10.87
N ASP A 245 -3.21 9.00 -10.40
CA ASP A 245 -2.47 7.81 -9.96
C ASP A 245 -1.61 7.26 -11.09
N ILE A 246 -2.16 7.13 -12.30
CA ILE A 246 -1.43 6.65 -13.47
C ILE A 246 -0.25 7.57 -13.81
N ALA A 247 -0.43 8.90 -13.72
CA ALA A 247 0.70 9.83 -13.93
C ALA A 247 1.76 9.71 -12.84
N HIS A 248 1.35 9.56 -11.58
CA HIS A 248 2.28 9.38 -10.48
C HIS A 248 3.10 8.10 -10.66
N LEU A 249 2.44 6.99 -10.99
CA LEU A 249 3.08 5.71 -11.28
C LEU A 249 3.99 5.77 -12.49
N ALA A 250 3.57 6.40 -13.58
CA ALA A 250 4.40 6.60 -14.77
C ALA A 250 5.72 7.31 -14.43
N LYS A 251 5.63 8.42 -13.67
CA LYS A 251 6.80 9.19 -13.23
C LYS A 251 7.69 8.41 -12.26
N ALA A 252 7.11 7.65 -11.34
CA ALA A 252 7.84 6.83 -10.38
C ALA A 252 8.60 5.68 -11.09
N LEU A 253 7.92 4.96 -11.98
CA LEU A 253 8.50 3.87 -12.77
C LEU A 253 9.60 4.35 -13.71
N ASP A 254 9.41 5.49 -14.38
CA ASP A 254 10.42 6.04 -15.28
C ASP A 254 11.74 6.31 -14.55
N LYS A 255 11.65 6.90 -13.35
CA LYS A 255 12.81 7.20 -12.48
C LYS A 255 13.42 5.99 -11.81
N TRP A 256 12.64 4.97 -11.49
CA TRP A 256 13.13 3.83 -10.71
C TRP A 256 13.91 2.86 -11.60
N PRO A 257 15.20 2.60 -11.33
CA PRO A 257 16.00 1.67 -12.12
C PRO A 257 15.70 0.20 -11.77
N GLY A 258 14.74 -0.07 -10.89
CA GLY A 258 14.54 -1.40 -10.31
C GLY A 258 15.54 -1.68 -9.17
N ILE A 259 15.66 -2.95 -8.79
CA ILE A 259 16.62 -3.38 -7.76
C ILE A 259 17.98 -3.59 -8.42
N GLN A 260 19.01 -2.93 -7.88
CA GLN A 260 20.38 -2.94 -8.39
C GLN A 260 21.32 -3.64 -7.41
N LEU A 261 22.23 -4.48 -7.90
CA LEU A 261 23.29 -5.14 -7.13
C LEU A 261 24.67 -4.57 -7.54
N PRO A 262 25.69 -4.61 -6.66
CA PRO A 262 25.66 -5.09 -5.28
C PRO A 262 25.03 -4.08 -4.33
N MET A 263 24.41 -4.58 -3.27
CA MET A 263 23.86 -3.74 -2.20
C MET A 263 24.66 -3.94 -0.92
N LEU A 264 25.10 -2.84 -0.33
CA LEU A 264 25.88 -2.83 0.92
C LEU A 264 24.94 -2.56 2.08
N PHE A 265 25.00 -3.40 3.12
CA PHE A 265 24.23 -3.23 4.34
C PHE A 265 25.07 -3.56 5.56
N ASP A 266 24.76 -2.86 6.64
CA ASP A 266 25.39 -3.11 7.92
C ASP A 266 24.91 -4.44 8.51
N HIS A 267 23.66 -4.86 8.28
CA HIS A 267 23.09 -6.06 8.91
C HIS A 267 23.20 -7.30 8.01
N GLN A 268 23.89 -8.35 8.46
CA GLN A 268 24.14 -9.55 7.64
C GLN A 268 22.86 -10.22 7.13
N THR A 269 21.83 -10.38 7.97
CA THR A 269 20.54 -10.93 7.53
C THR A 269 19.84 -10.07 6.48
N GLN A 270 19.82 -8.75 6.65
CA GLN A 270 19.25 -7.85 5.64
C GLN A 270 20.08 -7.87 4.35
N ARG A 271 21.41 -8.00 4.45
CA ARG A 271 22.30 -8.19 3.30
C ARG A 271 21.92 -9.44 2.51
N ASN A 272 21.73 -10.56 3.18
CA ASN A 272 21.32 -11.81 2.54
C ASN A 272 19.90 -11.72 1.96
N LEU A 273 18.96 -11.11 2.67
CA LEU A 273 17.60 -10.86 2.14
C LEU A 273 17.62 -9.98 0.90
N ALA A 274 18.40 -8.90 0.93
CA ALA A 274 18.53 -8.01 -0.21
C ALA A 274 19.20 -8.71 -1.40
N ARG A 275 20.25 -9.52 -1.19
CA ARG A 275 20.83 -10.37 -2.24
C ARG A 275 19.79 -11.30 -2.86
N ALA A 276 18.99 -11.97 -2.05
CA ALA A 276 17.94 -12.88 -2.52
C ALA A 276 16.89 -12.11 -3.34
N VAL A 277 16.41 -10.97 -2.84
CA VAL A 277 15.47 -10.07 -3.53
C VAL A 277 16.05 -9.57 -4.85
N GLY A 278 17.31 -9.13 -4.87
CA GLY A 278 17.98 -8.63 -6.08
C GLY A 278 18.18 -9.71 -7.15
N ARG A 279 18.52 -10.94 -6.74
CA ARG A 279 18.64 -12.08 -7.65
C ARG A 279 17.30 -12.51 -8.21
N LEU A 280 16.29 -12.63 -7.35
CA LEU A 280 14.94 -12.96 -7.79
C LEU A 280 14.42 -11.91 -8.77
N TRP A 281 14.60 -10.62 -8.45
CA TRP A 281 14.27 -9.51 -9.34
C TRP A 281 14.96 -9.65 -10.71
N GLY A 282 16.27 -9.91 -10.72
CA GLY A 282 17.02 -10.12 -11.97
C GLY A 282 16.47 -11.28 -12.80
N GLN A 283 16.23 -12.44 -12.17
CA GLN A 283 15.69 -13.63 -12.82
C GLN A 283 14.32 -13.38 -13.45
N VAL A 284 13.39 -12.77 -12.71
CA VAL A 284 12.04 -12.51 -13.22
C VAL A 284 12.03 -11.41 -14.27
N LEU A 285 12.87 -10.38 -14.12
CA LEU A 285 12.98 -9.28 -15.09
C LEU A 285 13.51 -9.79 -16.44
N GLU A 286 14.47 -10.72 -16.42
CA GLU A 286 15.00 -11.35 -17.62
C GLU A 286 13.97 -12.25 -18.30
N ALA A 287 13.25 -13.08 -17.52
CA ALA A 287 12.26 -14.01 -18.06
C ALA A 287 10.97 -13.33 -18.55
N HIS A 288 10.46 -12.34 -17.79
CA HIS A 288 9.14 -11.77 -17.97
C HIS A 288 9.11 -10.25 -17.75
N PRO A 289 9.84 -9.46 -18.57
CA PRO A 289 10.11 -8.05 -18.29
C PRO A 289 8.85 -7.21 -18.09
N ALA A 290 7.85 -7.34 -18.97
CA ALA A 290 6.61 -6.58 -18.85
C ALA A 290 5.79 -6.95 -17.59
N ALA A 291 5.69 -8.25 -17.27
CA ALA A 291 4.97 -8.70 -16.07
C ALA A 291 5.67 -8.25 -14.78
N THR A 292 7.01 -8.27 -14.77
CA THR A 292 7.81 -7.77 -13.65
C THR A 292 7.55 -6.29 -13.39
N TRP A 293 7.50 -5.47 -14.45
CA TRP A 293 7.18 -4.04 -14.31
C TRP A 293 5.72 -3.79 -13.94
N ALA A 294 4.78 -4.66 -14.33
CA ALA A 294 3.39 -4.58 -13.87
C ALA A 294 3.28 -4.86 -12.35
N ALA A 295 3.96 -5.90 -11.86
CA ALA A 295 4.03 -6.21 -10.43
C ALA A 295 4.75 -5.09 -9.64
N ALA A 296 5.80 -4.50 -10.20
CA ALA A 296 6.44 -3.33 -9.63
C ALA A 296 5.50 -2.13 -9.53
N ALA A 297 4.68 -1.87 -10.56
CA ALA A 297 3.67 -0.81 -10.52
C ALA A 297 2.67 -1.03 -9.37
N SER A 298 2.28 -2.29 -9.12
CA SER A 298 1.43 -2.66 -7.98
C SER A 298 2.09 -2.33 -6.64
N LEU A 299 3.35 -2.73 -6.45
CA LEU A 299 4.11 -2.38 -5.24
C LEU A 299 4.29 -0.87 -5.07
N MET A 300 4.50 -0.13 -6.16
CA MET A 300 4.61 1.33 -6.14
C MET A 300 3.31 1.99 -5.73
N HIS A 301 2.18 1.51 -6.25
CA HIS A 301 0.86 2.02 -5.90
C HIS A 301 0.57 1.84 -4.41
N GLN A 302 1.05 0.75 -3.82
CA GLN A 302 0.94 0.46 -2.38
C GLN A 302 2.03 1.13 -1.52
N GLY A 303 3.01 1.80 -2.11
CA GLY A 303 4.14 2.40 -1.38
C GLY A 303 5.15 1.38 -0.81
N LEU A 304 5.21 0.17 -1.38
CA LEU A 304 6.00 -0.96 -0.87
C LEU A 304 7.24 -1.31 -1.72
N HIS A 305 7.46 -0.63 -2.85
CA HIS A 305 8.53 -0.94 -3.79
C HIS A 305 9.96 -0.62 -3.32
N GLU A 306 10.13 0.41 -2.49
CA GLU A 306 11.46 0.83 -2.01
C GLU A 306 11.97 -0.10 -0.90
N GLU A 307 13.21 -0.56 -1.03
CA GLU A 307 13.90 -1.42 -0.06
C GLU A 307 13.04 -2.59 0.46
N PRO A 308 12.65 -3.56 -0.40
CA PRO A 308 11.74 -4.63 0.00
C PRO A 308 12.21 -5.46 1.21
N TRP A 309 13.52 -5.51 1.45
CA TRP A 309 14.15 -6.20 2.58
C TRP A 309 14.07 -5.45 3.92
N LYS A 310 13.58 -4.20 3.97
CA LYS A 310 13.62 -3.37 5.18
C LYS A 310 12.62 -3.80 6.24
N THR A 311 11.41 -4.19 5.83
CA THR A 311 10.33 -4.57 6.75
C THR A 311 9.72 -5.91 6.34
N PRO A 312 9.20 -6.70 7.30
CA PRO A 312 8.54 -7.96 6.98
C PRO A 312 7.38 -7.80 6.00
N ALA A 313 6.57 -6.73 6.14
CA ALA A 313 5.45 -6.45 5.25
C ALA A 313 5.90 -6.23 3.80
N LYS A 314 6.95 -5.44 3.58
CA LYS A 314 7.51 -5.20 2.24
C LYS A 314 8.11 -6.47 1.65
N LEU A 315 8.81 -7.25 2.49
CA LEU A 315 9.44 -8.49 2.07
C LEU A 315 8.39 -9.52 1.63
N THR A 316 7.34 -9.69 2.44
CA THR A 316 6.21 -10.57 2.12
C THR A 316 5.50 -10.13 0.85
N ALA A 317 5.17 -8.85 0.69
CA ALA A 317 4.53 -8.36 -0.53
C ALA A 317 5.39 -8.59 -1.78
N PHE A 318 6.71 -8.45 -1.67
CA PHE A 318 7.63 -8.74 -2.76
C PHE A 318 7.64 -10.23 -3.13
N PHE A 319 7.82 -11.12 -2.16
CA PHE A 319 7.83 -12.56 -2.43
C PHE A 319 6.47 -13.11 -2.85
N GLN A 320 5.37 -12.51 -2.40
CA GLN A 320 4.05 -12.86 -2.89
C GLN A 320 3.89 -12.59 -4.40
N LEU A 321 4.45 -11.48 -4.90
CA LEU A 321 4.33 -11.10 -6.30
C LEU A 321 5.37 -11.77 -7.21
N PHE A 322 6.60 -11.97 -6.73
CA PHE A 322 7.71 -12.47 -7.55
C PHE A 322 8.15 -13.90 -7.22
N GLY A 323 7.85 -14.38 -6.02
CA GLY A 323 8.39 -15.63 -5.49
C GLY A 323 7.73 -16.89 -6.06
N GLY A 324 6.51 -16.76 -6.59
CA GLY A 324 5.67 -17.90 -6.98
C GLY A 324 5.51 -18.92 -5.85
N ASP A 325 5.02 -20.12 -6.17
CA ASP A 325 4.84 -21.18 -5.16
C ASP A 325 6.17 -21.80 -4.69
N ILE A 326 7.29 -21.41 -5.31
CA ILE A 326 8.64 -21.88 -4.94
C ILE A 326 9.10 -21.15 -3.67
N TYR A 327 9.04 -19.82 -3.68
CA TYR A 327 9.60 -18.99 -2.61
C TYR A 327 8.54 -18.44 -1.66
N TYR A 328 7.26 -18.50 -2.03
CA TYR A 328 6.16 -18.01 -1.21
C TYR A 328 5.03 -19.04 -1.16
N ASP A 329 4.47 -19.26 0.03
CA ASP A 329 3.32 -20.12 0.21
C ASP A 329 2.06 -19.26 0.36
N ASN A 330 1.23 -19.24 -0.69
CA ASN A 330 -0.03 -18.52 -0.68
C ASN A 330 -1.04 -19.04 0.35
N ALA A 331 -0.95 -20.31 0.76
CA ALA A 331 -1.88 -20.89 1.74
C ALA A 331 -1.55 -20.46 3.18
N SER A 332 -0.26 -20.45 3.54
CA SER A 332 0.19 -20.04 4.88
C SER A 332 0.55 -18.56 4.99
N GLY A 333 0.71 -17.86 3.87
CA GLY A 333 1.17 -16.47 3.82
C GLY A 333 2.63 -16.30 4.24
N GLN A 334 3.45 -17.36 4.12
CA GLN A 334 4.83 -17.38 4.60
C GLN A 334 5.85 -17.52 3.47
N ILE A 335 7.02 -16.92 3.69
CA ILE A 335 8.18 -17.06 2.80
C ILE A 335 8.88 -18.39 3.09
N ARG A 336 9.20 -19.14 2.04
CA ARG A 336 9.91 -20.43 2.12
C ARG A 336 11.42 -20.21 2.19
N PHE A 337 11.92 -19.74 3.33
CA PHE A 337 13.32 -19.35 3.50
C PHE A 337 14.35 -20.44 3.18
N GLU A 338 14.01 -21.72 3.37
CA GLU A 338 14.86 -22.85 2.95
C GLU A 338 15.13 -22.82 1.43
N GLN A 339 14.10 -22.52 0.64
CA GLN A 339 14.20 -22.41 -0.82
C GLN A 339 15.01 -21.18 -1.25
N LEU A 340 14.90 -20.07 -0.50
CA LEU A 340 15.73 -18.88 -0.71
C LEU A 340 17.22 -19.23 -0.51
N LEU A 341 17.56 -19.94 0.57
CA LEU A 341 18.94 -20.36 0.86
C LEU A 341 19.49 -21.39 -0.13
N ALA A 342 18.62 -22.28 -0.64
CA ALA A 342 19.01 -23.30 -1.61
C ALA A 342 19.28 -22.70 -2.99
N HIS A 343 18.40 -21.82 -3.48
CA HIS A 343 18.39 -21.39 -4.88
C HIS A 343 18.87 -19.96 -5.11
N LEU A 344 18.56 -19.04 -4.18
CA LEU A 344 18.90 -17.62 -4.34
C LEU A 344 20.17 -17.22 -3.58
N LEU A 345 20.63 -18.00 -2.60
CA LEU A 345 21.83 -17.71 -1.80
C LEU A 345 22.78 -18.91 -1.67
N PRO A 346 23.17 -19.58 -2.77
CA PRO A 346 24.00 -20.79 -2.69
C PRO A 346 25.39 -20.59 -2.05
N GLU A 347 25.91 -19.36 -2.10
CA GLU A 347 27.20 -18.98 -1.52
C GLU A 347 27.17 -18.76 -0.01
N VAL A 348 25.98 -18.59 0.58
CA VAL A 348 25.83 -18.35 2.02
C VAL A 348 25.91 -19.69 2.74
N GLY A 349 26.98 -19.90 3.52
CA GLY A 349 27.26 -21.18 4.14
C GLY A 349 27.75 -21.09 5.58
N CYS A 350 27.55 -22.17 6.33
CA CYS A 350 28.00 -22.28 7.71
C CYS A 350 29.51 -22.62 7.82
N ALA A 351 30.16 -23.10 6.76
CA ALA A 351 31.54 -23.60 6.80
C ALA A 351 32.59 -22.52 7.14
N GLY A 352 32.36 -21.27 6.74
CA GLY A 352 33.23 -20.11 7.04
C GLY A 352 32.57 -19.06 7.93
N CYS A 353 31.42 -19.38 8.56
CA CYS A 353 30.66 -18.43 9.36
C CYS A 353 31.34 -18.16 10.72
N PRO A 354 31.64 -16.89 11.08
CA PRO A 354 32.26 -16.55 12.36
C PRO A 354 31.46 -17.03 13.58
N ILE A 355 30.12 -17.03 13.47
CA ILE A 355 29.22 -17.42 14.54
C ILE A 355 29.33 -18.92 14.84
N LYS A 356 29.61 -19.76 13.84
CA LYS A 356 29.81 -21.21 14.02
C LYS A 356 31.14 -21.52 14.74
N ALA A 357 32.11 -20.61 14.69
CA ALA A 357 33.40 -20.78 15.36
C ALA A 357 33.32 -20.57 16.89
N LEU A 358 32.17 -20.10 17.41
CA LEU A 358 31.91 -20.02 18.84
C LEU A 358 31.67 -21.41 19.44
N PRO A 359 31.93 -21.64 20.75
CA PRO A 359 31.75 -22.94 21.38
C PRO A 359 30.34 -23.50 21.17
N ALA A 360 30.28 -24.75 20.71
CA ALA A 360 29.04 -25.46 20.43
C ALA A 360 28.36 -25.93 21.73
N GLY A 361 27.03 -25.82 21.81
CA GLY A 361 26.23 -26.35 22.92
C GLY A 361 26.22 -25.50 24.20
N THR A 362 26.90 -24.35 24.22
CA THR A 362 26.84 -23.37 25.31
C THR A 362 26.11 -22.11 24.82
N THR A 363 24.81 -22.01 25.15
CA THR A 363 24.03 -20.77 24.93
C THR A 363 24.15 -19.89 26.15
N LEU A 364 24.57 -18.64 25.94
CA LEU A 364 24.58 -17.63 27.00
C LEU A 364 23.15 -17.19 27.31
N ARG A 365 22.91 -16.75 28.55
CA ARG A 365 21.64 -16.13 28.96
C ARG A 365 21.34 -14.90 28.12
N PHE A 366 22.38 -14.14 27.74
CA PHE A 366 22.29 -13.01 26.81
C PHE A 366 23.18 -13.22 25.59
N ASP A 367 22.89 -14.24 24.77
CA ASP A 367 23.65 -14.56 23.54
C ASP A 367 23.37 -13.58 22.36
N LEU A 368 24.03 -13.77 21.22
CA LEU A 368 23.97 -12.88 20.04
C LEU A 368 22.54 -12.65 19.48
N ALA A 369 21.60 -13.58 19.70
CA ALA A 369 20.20 -13.45 19.29
C ALA A 369 19.27 -14.34 20.15
N PRO A 370 17.98 -13.98 20.31
CA PRO A 370 17.00 -14.80 21.03
C PRO A 370 16.72 -16.13 20.33
N ALA A 371 16.25 -17.12 21.10
CA ALA A 371 15.91 -18.46 20.61
C ALA A 371 14.65 -18.48 19.74
N GLY A 372 14.72 -19.21 18.61
CA GLY A 372 13.57 -19.63 17.80
C GLY A 372 13.19 -18.74 16.60
N GLY A 373 12.57 -19.37 15.59
CA GLY A 373 12.03 -18.73 14.38
C GLY A 373 12.97 -18.77 13.17
N VAL A 374 12.51 -18.30 12.01
CA VAL A 374 13.29 -18.30 10.76
C VAL A 374 14.50 -17.35 10.79
N MET A 375 14.52 -16.45 11.77
CA MET A 375 15.65 -15.59 12.12
C MET A 375 16.50 -16.19 13.25
N GLY A 376 16.32 -17.47 13.59
CA GLY A 376 17.16 -18.17 14.57
C GLY A 376 18.57 -18.40 14.05
N MET A 377 19.52 -18.62 14.97
CA MET A 377 20.89 -19.05 14.65
C MET A 377 21.03 -20.55 15.01
N PRO A 378 20.76 -21.49 14.09
CA PRO A 378 20.64 -22.92 14.40
C PRO A 378 21.89 -23.48 15.11
N CYS A 379 23.07 -23.02 14.67
CA CYS A 379 24.36 -23.40 15.26
C CYS A 379 24.51 -23.04 16.75
N ARG A 380 23.80 -22.03 17.25
CA ARG A 380 23.83 -21.66 18.68
C ARG A 380 22.91 -22.57 19.51
N PHE A 381 21.84 -23.09 18.92
CA PHE A 381 20.84 -23.93 19.61
C PHE A 381 21.02 -25.44 19.41
N GLY A 382 22.16 -25.86 18.82
CA GLY A 382 22.44 -27.28 18.59
C GLY A 382 21.63 -27.90 17.45
N GLU A 383 20.97 -27.09 16.63
CA GLU A 383 20.21 -27.55 15.47
C GLU A 383 21.15 -27.73 14.26
N PRO A 384 21.09 -28.88 13.55
CA PRO A 384 21.92 -29.12 12.39
C PRO A 384 21.47 -28.24 11.22
N ALA A 385 22.33 -27.30 10.81
CA ALA A 385 22.11 -26.49 9.61
C ALA A 385 23.42 -26.25 8.85
N GLU A 386 23.41 -26.53 7.55
CA GLU A 386 24.53 -26.23 6.65
C GLU A 386 24.51 -24.78 6.13
N ARG A 387 23.33 -24.15 6.13
CA ARG A 387 23.09 -22.76 5.70
C ARG A 387 22.01 -22.12 6.57
N CYS A 388 22.11 -20.81 6.79
CA CYS A 388 21.07 -20.02 7.44
C CYS A 388 21.12 -18.57 6.94
N LEU A 389 20.06 -17.80 7.19
CA LEU A 389 19.95 -16.41 6.74
C LEU A 389 20.99 -15.47 7.39
N HIS A 390 21.59 -15.90 8.51
CA HIS A 390 22.69 -15.21 9.21
C HIS A 390 24.08 -15.64 8.74
N GLY A 391 24.17 -16.58 7.78
CA GLY A 391 25.44 -17.06 7.26
C GLY A 391 26.21 -15.98 6.51
N PHE A 392 27.49 -16.25 6.27
CA PHE A 392 28.41 -15.37 5.58
C PHE A 392 28.85 -16.02 4.26
N ALA A 393 28.94 -15.25 3.19
CA ALA A 393 29.68 -15.63 1.99
C ALA A 393 31.18 -15.47 2.23
N ALA A 394 32.02 -16.09 1.38
CA ALA A 394 33.48 -16.10 1.56
C ALA A 394 34.11 -14.68 1.65
N ASP A 395 33.55 -13.72 0.91
CA ASP A 395 34.06 -12.34 0.83
C ASP A 395 33.27 -11.34 1.70
N ASP A 396 32.40 -11.83 2.60
CA ASP A 396 31.63 -10.93 3.47
C ASP A 396 32.49 -10.32 4.57
N SER A 397 32.42 -8.99 4.68
CA SER A 397 32.89 -8.25 5.86
C SER A 397 32.14 -8.73 7.12
N ILE A 398 32.87 -9.08 8.18
CA ILE A 398 32.25 -9.40 9.47
C ILE A 398 31.66 -8.13 10.06
N ASP A 399 30.35 -8.16 10.31
CA ASP A 399 29.65 -7.09 11.03
C ASP A 399 28.43 -7.67 11.76
N ILE A 400 28.62 -7.98 13.04
CA ILE A 400 27.64 -8.66 13.89
C ILE A 400 27.12 -7.67 14.94
N ARG A 401 25.82 -7.42 14.93
CA ARG A 401 25.16 -6.64 15.97
C ARG A 401 25.00 -7.48 17.23
N VAL A 402 25.32 -6.91 18.38
CA VAL A 402 25.17 -7.58 19.68
C VAL A 402 24.15 -6.85 20.56
N GLN A 403 23.74 -7.50 21.65
CA GLN A 403 22.80 -6.89 22.60
C GLN A 403 23.44 -5.68 23.29
N PRO A 404 22.66 -4.68 23.74
CA PRO A 404 23.18 -3.53 24.48
C PRO A 404 24.03 -3.89 25.70
N ILE A 405 23.73 -5.00 26.37
CA ILE A 405 24.50 -5.50 27.52
C ILE A 405 25.94 -5.92 27.17
N TRP A 406 26.25 -6.10 25.88
CA TRP A 406 27.60 -6.39 25.41
C TRP A 406 28.41 -5.13 25.12
N ALA A 407 27.82 -3.92 25.23
CA ALA A 407 28.45 -2.68 24.78
C ALA A 407 29.81 -2.41 25.43
N ASP A 408 29.97 -2.81 26.70
CA ASP A 408 31.19 -2.57 27.47
C ASP A 408 32.18 -3.76 27.40
N LEU A 409 31.90 -4.79 26.61
CA LEU A 409 32.77 -5.96 26.48
C LEU A 409 33.94 -5.69 25.53
N PRO A 410 35.14 -6.27 25.79
CA PRO A 410 36.28 -6.12 24.91
C PRO A 410 35.99 -6.66 23.50
N GLY A 411 36.40 -5.92 22.47
CA GLY A 411 36.13 -6.27 21.05
C GLY A 411 34.79 -5.73 20.52
N VAL A 412 33.95 -5.15 21.37
CA VAL A 412 32.68 -4.53 20.94
C VAL A 412 32.88 -3.06 20.64
N THR A 413 32.51 -2.66 19.41
CA THR A 413 32.58 -1.27 18.96
C THR A 413 31.21 -0.61 19.06
N ALA A 414 31.12 0.51 19.77
CA ALA A 414 29.91 1.31 19.79
C ALA A 414 29.72 2.05 18.46
N THR A 415 28.56 1.89 17.83
CA THR A 415 28.18 2.64 16.63
C THR A 415 26.85 3.36 16.85
N ALA A 416 26.52 4.32 15.97
CA ALA A 416 25.22 5.01 15.99
C ALA A 416 24.01 4.03 15.91
N ASN A 417 24.22 2.82 15.39
CA ASN A 417 23.19 1.78 15.21
C ASN A 417 23.24 0.68 16.31
N GLY A 418 24.03 0.88 17.36
CA GLY A 418 24.20 -0.04 18.50
C GLY A 418 25.61 -0.66 18.57
N PRO A 419 25.87 -1.53 19.56
CA PRO A 419 27.15 -2.22 19.70
C PRO A 419 27.34 -3.30 18.62
N ARG A 420 28.55 -3.37 18.06
CA ARG A 420 28.89 -4.22 16.90
C ARG A 420 30.24 -4.88 17.04
N ILE A 421 30.42 -6.00 16.35
CA ILE A 421 31.66 -6.77 16.29
C ILE A 421 32.08 -6.92 14.83
N THR A 422 33.32 -6.55 14.51
CA THR A 422 33.80 -6.43 13.13
C THR A 422 34.88 -7.43 12.74
N SER A 423 35.30 -8.29 13.68
CA SER A 423 36.28 -9.35 13.41
C SER A 423 35.95 -10.64 14.17
N LEU A 424 36.48 -11.77 13.69
CA LEU A 424 36.33 -13.06 14.38
C LEU A 424 37.02 -13.07 15.74
N ALA A 425 38.19 -12.42 15.85
CA ALA A 425 38.93 -12.33 17.11
C ALA A 425 38.11 -11.57 18.16
N ASP A 426 37.56 -10.42 17.78
CA ASP A 426 36.71 -9.62 18.66
C ASP A 426 35.43 -10.38 19.06
N LEU A 427 34.86 -11.17 18.16
CA LEU A 427 33.71 -12.02 18.45
C LEU A 427 34.01 -13.05 19.54
N GLN A 428 35.15 -13.73 19.43
CA GLN A 428 35.59 -14.72 20.41
C GLN A 428 35.89 -14.07 21.76
N THR A 429 36.58 -12.94 21.77
CA THR A 429 36.91 -12.20 22.99
C THR A 429 35.65 -11.70 23.71
N ALA A 430 34.73 -11.04 22.99
CA ALA A 430 33.50 -10.53 23.58
C ALA A 430 32.63 -11.67 24.13
N TRP A 431 32.52 -12.78 23.40
CA TRP A 431 31.74 -13.94 23.84
C TRP A 431 32.33 -14.58 25.10
N GLN A 432 33.66 -14.77 25.16
CA GLN A 432 34.33 -15.32 26.34
C GLN A 432 34.17 -14.42 27.58
N ALA A 433 34.28 -13.10 27.40
CA ALA A 433 34.06 -12.15 28.49
C ALA A 433 32.63 -12.22 29.03
N ARG A 434 31.62 -12.35 28.17
CA ARG A 434 30.23 -12.52 28.62
C ARG A 434 30.02 -13.85 29.34
N ALA A 435 30.61 -14.93 28.83
CA ALA A 435 30.54 -16.25 29.45
C ALA A 435 31.13 -16.26 30.87
N GLN A 436 32.25 -15.56 31.07
CA GLN A 436 32.87 -15.40 32.39
C GLN A 436 31.98 -14.63 33.35
N LEU A 437 31.42 -13.49 32.91
CA LEU A 437 30.49 -12.70 33.73
C LEU A 437 29.26 -13.51 34.15
N GLU A 438 28.66 -14.28 33.25
CA GLU A 438 27.52 -15.13 33.59
C GLU A 438 27.89 -16.26 34.57
N ALA A 439 29.09 -16.85 34.42
CA ALA A 439 29.58 -17.85 35.36
C ALA A 439 29.87 -17.26 36.75
N GLU A 440 30.37 -16.03 36.83
CA GLU A 440 30.57 -15.29 38.08
C GLU A 440 29.23 -14.93 38.75
N GLU A 441 28.25 -14.46 37.97
CA GLU A 441 26.88 -14.20 38.42
C GLU A 441 26.23 -15.48 38.99
N ASP A 442 26.39 -16.62 38.30
CA ASP A 442 25.84 -17.90 38.74
C ASP A 442 26.55 -18.45 39.98
N ALA A 443 27.89 -18.32 40.06
CA ALA A 443 28.65 -18.69 41.25
C ALA A 443 28.28 -17.85 42.48
N ALA A 444 28.04 -16.55 42.30
CA ALA A 444 27.59 -15.65 43.36
C ALA A 444 26.18 -16.02 43.87
N ALA A 445 25.27 -16.39 42.97
CA ALA A 445 23.92 -16.84 43.34
C ALA A 445 23.93 -18.14 44.17
N VAL A 446 24.80 -19.11 43.82
CA VAL A 446 24.97 -20.36 44.58
C VAL A 446 25.62 -20.11 45.95
N ALA A 447 26.53 -19.14 46.05
CA ALA A 447 27.15 -18.74 47.32
C ALA A 447 26.14 -18.07 48.28
N GLU A 448 25.21 -17.26 47.78
CA GLU A 448 24.11 -16.70 48.58
C GLU A 448 23.13 -17.76 49.09
N GLU A 449 22.81 -18.79 48.29
CA GLU A 449 21.94 -19.89 48.72
C GLU A 449 22.58 -20.81 49.77
N THR A 450 23.91 -21.00 49.71
CA THR A 450 24.63 -21.85 50.66
C THR A 450 25.01 -21.12 51.96
N GLY A 451 25.12 -19.79 51.95
CA GLY A 451 25.35 -18.97 53.15
C GLY A 451 24.16 -18.86 54.11
N ALA A 452 22.94 -19.22 53.68
CA ALA A 452 21.73 -19.10 54.49
C ALA A 452 21.47 -20.31 55.43
N VAL A 453 22.27 -21.38 55.38
CA VAL A 453 22.00 -22.63 56.13
C VAL A 453 22.78 -22.73 57.46
N THR A 454 23.68 -21.80 57.78
CA THR A 454 24.45 -21.86 59.04
C THR A 454 24.35 -20.60 59.88
N SER A 455 23.20 -20.39 60.54
CA SER A 455 23.15 -19.74 61.87
C SER A 455 21.77 -19.85 62.48
N ASN A 456 21.57 -20.88 63.30
CA ASN A 456 20.52 -20.90 64.31
C ASN A 456 21.04 -21.68 65.54
N ASN A 457 21.42 -20.96 66.61
CA ASN A 457 21.15 -21.31 68.01
C ASN A 457 21.93 -20.43 69.00
N GLY A 458 21.21 -19.80 69.95
CA GLY A 458 21.76 -19.30 71.22
C GLY A 458 21.19 -17.97 71.72
N GLN A 459 20.02 -18.00 72.37
CA GLN A 459 19.48 -16.93 73.25
C GLN A 459 20.28 -16.83 74.59
N PRO A 460 19.93 -15.95 75.56
CA PRO A 460 19.72 -14.48 75.54
C PRO A 460 20.40 -13.77 76.74
N ALA A 461 20.52 -12.43 76.75
CA ALA A 461 20.65 -11.67 78.01
C ALA A 461 20.19 -10.22 77.89
N VAL A 462 19.58 -9.77 78.99
CA VAL A 462 18.78 -8.57 79.24
C VAL A 462 19.67 -7.37 79.58
N SER A 463 19.27 -6.13 79.23
CA SER A 463 19.09 -4.97 80.16
C SER A 463 19.09 -3.61 79.46
N GLN A 464 18.36 -2.70 80.09
CA GLN A 464 17.79 -1.43 79.67
C GLN A 464 18.73 -0.18 79.76
N PRO A 465 18.26 1.01 79.32
CA PRO A 465 19.03 2.24 79.07
C PRO A 465 19.03 3.21 80.28
N PRO A 466 19.59 4.45 80.20
CA PRO A 466 18.78 5.62 79.77
C PRO A 466 19.62 6.75 79.08
N ALA A 467 19.08 7.49 78.10
CA ALA A 467 18.34 8.77 78.16
C ALA A 467 19.18 10.07 78.05
N GLY A 468 18.64 11.00 77.26
CA GLY A 468 18.98 12.43 77.20
C GLY A 468 19.82 12.80 75.98
N GLY A 469 19.45 13.73 75.10
CA GLY A 469 18.31 14.63 75.02
C GLY A 469 18.58 15.65 73.91
N VAL A 470 17.52 15.97 73.15
CA VAL A 470 17.15 17.30 72.59
C VAL A 470 18.24 18.09 71.84
N SER A 471 18.28 18.04 70.51
CA SER A 471 17.61 18.95 69.54
C SER A 471 18.14 20.40 69.51
N ALA A 472 18.61 20.84 68.34
CA ALA A 472 17.97 21.87 67.49
C ALA A 472 19.00 22.70 66.70
N ASP A 473 18.72 22.80 65.39
CA ASP A 473 18.86 23.98 64.51
C ASP A 473 20.27 24.55 64.24
N ALA A 474 20.61 25.13 63.09
CA ALA A 474 20.04 25.25 61.75
C ALA A 474 21.08 26.05 60.93
N VAL A 475 21.20 25.74 59.63
CA VAL A 475 21.43 26.66 58.49
C VAL A 475 22.66 27.60 58.55
N GLY A 476 23.58 27.64 57.59
CA GLY A 476 23.61 27.03 56.27
C GLY A 476 24.70 27.64 55.37
N ALA A 477 24.59 27.29 54.08
CA ALA A 477 25.31 27.79 52.91
C ALA A 477 26.78 27.36 52.75
N SER A 478 27.28 26.94 51.59
CA SER A 478 26.72 26.59 50.28
C SER A 478 27.94 26.22 49.43
N GLY A 479 27.91 25.10 48.71
CA GLY A 479 28.99 24.67 47.82
C GLY A 479 28.64 23.40 47.03
N ASN A 480 27.62 23.52 46.17
CA ASN A 480 27.28 22.77 44.94
C ASN A 480 28.13 21.53 44.60
N SER A 481 27.55 20.33 44.61
CA SER A 481 26.67 19.72 43.58
C SER A 481 27.45 19.24 42.36
N ASP A 482 27.58 17.92 42.22
CA ASP A 482 27.45 17.21 40.91
C ASP A 482 27.56 15.67 40.98
N ASP A 483 27.82 15.03 42.14
CA ASP A 483 28.17 13.58 42.14
C ASP A 483 27.14 12.57 42.71
N ALA A 484 25.88 12.95 42.96
CA ALA A 484 24.95 12.05 43.69
C ALA A 484 24.00 11.16 42.86
N ALA A 485 23.97 11.24 41.52
CA ALA A 485 22.95 10.54 40.71
C ALA A 485 23.37 9.16 40.13
N ALA A 486 24.61 8.71 40.30
CA ALA A 486 25.15 7.59 39.52
C ALA A 486 25.04 6.18 40.16
N ALA A 487 24.43 6.00 41.34
CA ALA A 487 24.49 4.73 42.07
C ALA A 487 23.14 4.04 42.35
N THR A 488 22.19 4.04 41.40
CA THR A 488 20.97 3.22 41.49
C THR A 488 20.89 2.19 40.36
N GLY A 489 20.96 0.91 40.72
CA GLY A 489 20.85 -0.21 39.78
C GLY A 489 19.53 -0.23 39.00
N PRO A 490 19.43 -0.96 37.87
CA PRO A 490 18.26 -0.95 36.99
C PRO A 490 16.92 -1.25 37.68
N ILE A 491 16.92 -2.14 38.68
CA ILE A 491 15.73 -2.47 39.47
C ILE A 491 15.30 -1.30 40.36
N ALA A 492 16.26 -0.56 40.96
CA ALA A 492 15.96 0.59 41.79
C ALA A 492 15.37 1.74 40.96
N ARG A 493 15.90 1.99 39.76
CA ARG A 493 15.34 2.98 38.81
C ARG A 493 13.92 2.61 38.37
N MET A 494 13.68 1.36 38.02
CA MET A 494 12.33 0.87 37.68
C MET A 494 11.37 1.02 38.87
N ARG A 495 11.79 0.66 40.09
CA ARG A 495 10.97 0.83 41.30
C ARG A 495 10.66 2.30 41.57
N ALA A 496 11.63 3.19 41.41
CA ALA A 496 11.44 4.63 41.55
C ALA A 496 10.41 5.16 40.54
N GLN A 497 10.49 4.77 39.26
CA GLN A 497 9.50 5.13 38.25
C GLN A 497 8.09 4.63 38.58
N ILE A 498 7.96 3.37 39.05
CA ILE A 498 6.67 2.81 39.46
C ILE A 498 6.10 3.59 40.66
N ALA A 499 6.94 3.88 41.66
CA ALA A 499 6.55 4.63 42.85
C ALA A 499 6.10 6.05 42.48
N ASP A 500 6.86 6.74 41.62
CA ASP A 500 6.55 8.09 41.15
C ASP A 500 5.23 8.13 40.35
N PHE A 501 5.02 7.18 39.43
CA PHE A 501 3.74 7.08 38.72
C PHE A 501 2.58 6.83 39.69
N MET A 502 2.75 5.91 40.65
CA MET A 502 1.72 5.61 41.65
C MET A 502 1.41 6.83 42.53
N ALA A 503 2.40 7.63 42.89
CA ALA A 503 2.24 8.82 43.71
C ALA A 503 1.51 9.95 42.96
N HIS A 504 1.85 10.18 41.69
CA HIS A 504 1.42 11.38 40.97
C HIS A 504 0.26 11.17 39.99
N HIS A 505 -0.02 9.95 39.52
CA HIS A 505 -1.07 9.74 38.52
C HIS A 505 -2.46 10.19 38.99
N THR A 506 -2.76 10.12 40.29
CA THR A 506 -4.05 10.53 40.87
C THR A 506 -4.32 12.03 40.80
N THR A 507 -3.28 12.85 40.62
CA THR A 507 -3.37 14.32 40.47
C THR A 507 -3.72 14.75 39.04
N LEU A 508 -3.66 13.81 38.09
CA LEU A 508 -3.97 14.02 36.68
C LEU A 508 -5.42 13.59 36.39
N ALA A 509 -5.89 13.76 35.14
CA ALA A 509 -7.27 13.41 34.78
C ALA A 509 -7.49 11.90 34.64
N VAL A 510 -7.52 11.20 35.77
CA VAL A 510 -7.77 9.76 35.86
C VAL A 510 -9.18 9.35 35.45
N ASP A 511 -10.12 10.28 35.36
CA ASP A 511 -11.49 10.05 34.87
C ASP A 511 -11.60 10.03 33.35
N HIS A 512 -10.53 10.38 32.64
CA HIS A 512 -10.49 10.31 31.19
C HIS A 512 -10.55 8.83 30.73
N PRO A 513 -11.30 8.48 29.67
CA PRO A 513 -11.51 7.08 29.25
C PRO A 513 -10.24 6.30 28.88
N VAL A 514 -9.18 7.02 28.48
CA VAL A 514 -7.87 6.44 28.12
C VAL A 514 -6.89 6.44 29.31
N ALA A 515 -7.26 7.01 30.47
CA ALA A 515 -6.39 7.07 31.63
C ALA A 515 -6.23 5.71 32.31
N THR A 516 -5.00 5.39 32.72
CA THR A 516 -4.68 4.09 33.32
C THR A 516 -4.49 4.20 34.84
N ARG A 517 -5.58 4.20 35.60
CA ARG A 517 -5.55 4.36 37.06
C ARG A 517 -5.04 3.11 37.78
N CYS A 518 -4.06 3.24 38.69
CA CYS A 518 -3.54 2.09 39.43
C CYS A 518 -4.62 1.39 40.27
N ALA A 519 -5.60 2.13 40.78
CA ALA A 519 -6.65 1.58 41.63
C ALA A 519 -7.56 0.55 40.95
N GLY A 520 -7.72 0.64 39.64
CA GLY A 520 -8.48 -0.32 38.85
C GLY A 520 -7.60 -1.32 38.11
N CYS A 521 -6.35 -1.54 38.54
CA CYS A 521 -5.42 -2.41 37.84
C CYS A 521 -5.26 -3.78 38.53
N GLN A 522 -5.30 -4.87 37.75
CA GLN A 522 -5.03 -6.23 38.23
C GLN A 522 -3.61 -6.41 38.78
N HIS A 523 -2.66 -5.58 38.34
CA HIS A 523 -1.27 -5.61 38.82
C HIS A 523 -1.07 -4.90 40.16
N ARG A 524 -2.08 -4.18 40.68
CA ARG A 524 -1.99 -3.54 41.99
C ARG A 524 -2.12 -4.60 43.09
N LEU A 525 -1.15 -4.66 43.98
CA LEU A 525 -1.10 -5.64 45.05
C LEU A 525 -1.58 -5.04 46.39
N ALA A 526 -2.13 -5.88 47.27
CA ALA A 526 -2.49 -5.46 48.63
C ALA A 526 -1.26 -5.35 49.56
N LYS A 527 -0.17 -6.06 49.23
CA LYS A 527 1.11 -6.06 49.94
C LYS A 527 2.26 -5.87 48.94
N SER A 528 3.39 -5.37 49.42
CA SER A 528 4.62 -5.29 48.63
C SER A 528 4.95 -6.64 47.96
N PRO A 529 5.40 -6.66 46.69
CA PRO A 529 5.83 -7.87 46.00
C PRO A 529 7.15 -8.46 46.57
N THR A 530 7.80 -7.75 47.50
CA THR A 530 9.03 -8.16 48.16
C THR A 530 8.88 -8.16 49.68
N LYS A 531 9.89 -8.67 50.42
CA LYS A 531 9.93 -8.55 51.88
C LYS A 531 10.14 -7.11 52.38
N ASP A 532 10.60 -6.22 51.49
CA ASP A 532 10.80 -4.80 51.75
C ASP A 532 9.46 -4.03 51.59
N PRO A 533 8.96 -3.37 52.66
CA PRO A 533 7.71 -2.61 52.61
C PRO A 533 7.80 -1.31 51.80
N GLU A 534 8.99 -0.79 51.52
CA GLU A 534 9.18 0.46 50.75
C GLU A 534 9.00 0.26 49.22
N VAL A 535 8.98 -0.99 48.77
CA VAL A 535 8.79 -1.30 47.34
C VAL A 535 7.34 -1.07 46.93
N PRO A 536 7.08 -0.35 45.82
CA PRO A 536 5.72 0.01 45.42
C PRO A 536 4.84 -1.23 45.19
N HIS A 537 3.57 -1.12 45.58
CA HIS A 537 2.57 -2.20 45.57
C HIS A 537 2.05 -2.52 44.15
N CYS A 538 2.97 -2.88 43.26
CA CYS A 538 2.74 -3.24 41.88
C CYS A 538 3.46 -4.55 41.58
N ALA A 539 2.81 -5.50 40.89
CA ALA A 539 3.39 -6.78 40.52
C ALA A 539 4.69 -6.65 39.69
N TRP A 540 4.85 -5.53 38.98
CA TRP A 540 6.03 -5.23 38.18
C TRP A 540 7.24 -4.77 39.01
N ALA A 541 7.08 -4.43 40.29
CA ALA A 541 8.17 -3.93 41.14
C ALA A 541 9.05 -5.04 41.77
N GLY A 542 8.66 -6.31 41.65
CA GLY A 542 9.32 -7.45 42.30
C GLY A 542 10.54 -8.02 41.57
N ARG A 543 10.67 -7.84 40.25
CA ARG A 543 11.77 -8.38 39.40
C ARG A 543 12.06 -7.43 38.24
N LEU A 544 13.27 -7.45 37.68
CA LEU A 544 13.63 -6.61 36.54
C LEU A 544 12.75 -6.93 35.32
N ARG A 545 11.93 -5.96 34.89
CA ARG A 545 11.06 -6.06 33.70
C ARG A 545 10.95 -4.68 33.05
N THR A 546 10.66 -4.64 31.76
CA THR A 546 10.43 -3.38 31.05
C THR A 546 9.03 -2.86 31.37
N VAL A 547 8.95 -1.74 32.09
CA VAL A 547 7.72 -1.00 32.37
C VAL A 547 7.80 0.34 31.67
N GLN A 548 6.70 0.79 31.08
CA GLN A 548 6.66 2.06 30.33
C GLN A 548 5.49 2.91 30.80
N PHE A 549 5.82 4.10 31.29
CA PHE A 549 4.88 5.14 31.69
C PHE A 549 4.97 6.33 30.73
N LEU A 550 3.82 6.90 30.41
CA LEU A 550 3.64 8.00 29.48
C LEU A 550 2.62 8.99 30.05
N GLN A 551 2.66 10.21 29.52
CA GLN A 551 1.61 11.21 29.73
C GLN A 551 1.17 11.77 28.37
N LEU A 552 -0.14 11.91 28.19
CA LEU A 552 -0.71 12.60 27.04
C LEU A 552 -0.91 14.06 27.42
N GLN A 553 -0.12 14.95 26.82
CA GLN A 553 -0.20 16.39 27.01
C GLN A 553 -1.17 16.99 25.99
N PRO A 554 -2.10 17.86 26.40
CA PRO A 554 -2.97 18.53 25.46
C PRO A 554 -2.22 19.59 24.65
N ALA A 555 -2.61 19.78 23.40
CA ALA A 555 -2.07 20.83 22.54
C ALA A 555 -2.67 22.21 22.84
N GLU A 556 -3.81 22.26 23.53
CA GLU A 556 -4.52 23.49 23.89
C GLU A 556 -4.51 23.69 25.41
N ALA A 557 -4.30 24.93 25.84
CA ALA A 557 -4.31 25.29 27.25
C ALA A 557 -5.71 25.08 27.86
N GLY A 558 -5.77 24.52 29.06
CA GLY A 558 -7.02 24.26 29.80
C GLY A 558 -7.62 22.85 29.62
N GLN A 559 -7.04 22.02 28.74
CA GLN A 559 -7.36 20.59 28.67
C GLN A 559 -6.54 19.79 29.71
N PRO A 560 -7.02 18.62 30.16
CA PRO A 560 -6.33 17.83 31.18
C PRO A 560 -5.10 17.07 30.64
N VAL A 561 -4.12 16.80 31.49
CA VAL A 561 -3.05 15.81 31.20
C VAL A 561 -3.51 14.40 31.58
N ILE A 562 -3.25 13.40 30.73
CA ILE A 562 -3.77 12.03 30.92
C ILE A 562 -2.61 11.06 31.21
N PRO A 563 -2.62 10.33 32.34
CA PRO A 563 -1.61 9.34 32.67
C PRO A 563 -1.84 8.01 31.93
N VAL A 564 -0.78 7.43 31.37
CA VAL A 564 -0.84 6.16 30.64
C VAL A 564 0.30 5.21 31.08
N CYS A 565 -0.07 4.00 31.47
CA CYS A 565 0.80 2.87 31.77
C CYS A 565 0.58 1.79 30.72
N ARG A 566 1.62 1.43 29.97
CA ARG A 566 1.54 0.42 28.89
C ARG A 566 1.26 -0.99 29.43
N GLN A 567 1.50 -1.23 30.71
CA GLN A 567 1.23 -2.50 31.41
C GLN A 567 -0.09 -2.46 32.20
N TYR A 568 -0.93 -1.44 31.99
CA TYR A 568 -2.21 -1.34 32.69
C TYR A 568 -3.14 -2.47 32.29
N ALA A 569 -3.77 -3.09 33.29
CA ALA A 569 -4.72 -4.18 33.14
C ALA A 569 -5.99 -3.91 33.95
N PRO A 570 -7.12 -3.55 33.33
CA PRO A 570 -8.30 -3.19 34.10
C PRO A 570 -8.91 -4.40 34.82
N THR A 571 -9.38 -4.19 36.05
CA THR A 571 -10.21 -5.16 36.79
C THR A 571 -11.67 -5.12 36.37
N ALA A 572 -12.14 -3.98 35.89
CA ALA A 572 -13.52 -3.77 35.43
C ALA A 572 -13.77 -4.38 34.04
N SER A 573 -15.02 -4.75 33.78
CA SER A 573 -15.47 -5.26 32.49
C SER A 573 -15.52 -4.16 31.43
N TRP A 574 -15.54 -4.52 30.14
CA TRP A 574 -15.68 -3.54 29.06
C TRP A 574 -17.00 -2.76 29.14
N ALA A 575 -18.09 -3.38 29.60
CA ALA A 575 -19.36 -2.71 29.80
C ALA A 575 -19.32 -1.63 30.91
N GLU A 576 -18.40 -1.74 31.88
CA GLU A 576 -18.20 -0.73 32.92
C GLU A 576 -17.18 0.34 32.51
N LEU A 577 -16.22 -0.02 31.65
CA LEU A 577 -15.17 0.89 31.18
C LEU A 577 -15.61 1.77 30.01
N ILE A 578 -16.44 1.23 29.12
CA ILE A 578 -16.88 1.91 27.90
C ILE A 578 -18.21 2.62 28.22
N PRO A 579 -18.21 3.96 28.29
CA PRO A 579 -19.44 4.72 28.53
C PRO A 579 -20.38 4.61 27.33
N ALA A 580 -21.68 4.58 27.59
CA ALA A 580 -22.68 4.66 26.54
C ALA A 580 -22.66 6.05 25.90
N HIS A 581 -22.56 6.13 24.57
CA HIS A 581 -22.65 7.39 23.86
C HIS A 581 -24.03 8.04 24.12
N PRO A 582 -24.10 9.36 24.40
CA PRO A 582 -25.35 10.01 24.80
C PRO A 582 -26.38 10.11 23.65
N ALA A 583 -25.92 10.13 22.40
CA ALA A 583 -26.78 10.22 21.22
C ALA A 583 -26.23 9.36 20.06
N PRO A 584 -26.32 8.01 20.12
CA PRO A 584 -25.80 7.16 19.06
C PRO A 584 -26.69 7.26 17.80
N PRO A 585 -26.12 7.37 16.59
CA PRO A 585 -26.87 7.60 15.35
C PRO A 585 -27.68 6.40 14.82
N GLY A 586 -27.92 5.37 15.64
CA GLY A 586 -28.71 4.19 15.25
C GLY A 586 -28.05 3.31 14.17
N LEU A 587 -26.72 3.24 14.14
CA LEU A 587 -25.99 2.43 13.17
C LEU A 587 -26.15 0.92 13.45
N PRO A 588 -26.17 0.07 12.41
CA PRO A 588 -26.27 -1.38 12.59
C PRO A 588 -25.10 -1.93 13.41
N ARG A 589 -25.41 -2.80 14.38
CA ARG A 589 -24.43 -3.42 15.28
C ARG A 589 -23.30 -4.14 14.53
N ASP A 590 -23.65 -4.99 13.58
CA ASP A 590 -22.67 -5.77 12.80
C ASP A 590 -21.73 -4.86 12.00
N TRP A 591 -22.25 -3.71 11.52
CA TRP A 591 -21.46 -2.70 10.85
C TRP A 591 -20.47 -2.03 11.83
N LEU A 592 -20.93 -1.63 13.02
CA LEU A 592 -20.07 -1.04 14.05
C LEU A 592 -18.94 -1.98 14.46
N VAL A 593 -19.25 -3.27 14.63
CA VAL A 593 -18.26 -4.29 14.97
C VAL A 593 -17.27 -4.48 13.82
N ALA A 594 -17.74 -4.64 12.59
CA ALA A 594 -16.88 -4.82 11.42
C ALA A 594 -15.91 -3.62 11.23
N GLN A 595 -16.42 -2.40 11.32
CA GLN A 595 -15.61 -1.19 11.16
C GLN A 595 -14.64 -0.98 12.33
N THR A 596 -15.06 -1.30 13.55
CA THR A 596 -14.18 -1.28 14.73
C THR A 596 -12.99 -2.24 14.55
N LEU A 597 -13.25 -3.46 14.06
CA LEU A 597 -12.21 -4.46 13.77
C LEU A 597 -11.27 -4.00 12.65
N GLU A 598 -11.82 -3.41 11.59
CA GLU A 598 -11.04 -2.89 10.48
C GLU A 598 -10.10 -1.74 10.94
N LEU A 599 -10.64 -0.78 11.69
CA LEU A 599 -9.86 0.33 12.26
C LEU A 599 -8.77 -0.18 13.22
N ALA A 600 -9.07 -1.20 14.04
CA ALA A 600 -8.10 -1.83 14.93
C ALA A 600 -6.95 -2.50 14.16
N GLN A 601 -7.27 -3.23 13.09
CA GLN A 601 -6.28 -3.90 12.23
C GLN A 601 -5.43 -2.88 11.46
N GLN A 602 -6.04 -1.85 10.92
CA GLN A 602 -5.33 -0.76 10.25
C GLN A 602 -4.44 0.02 11.22
N ALA A 603 -4.91 0.28 12.44
CA ALA A 603 -4.09 0.89 13.48
C ALA A 603 -2.88 0.00 13.80
N SER A 604 -3.06 -1.30 14.01
CA SER A 604 -1.94 -2.21 14.35
C SER A 604 -0.93 -2.45 13.22
N SER A 605 -1.32 -2.31 11.95
CA SER A 605 -0.39 -2.47 10.82
C SER A 605 0.47 -1.22 10.58
N ARG A 606 0.04 -0.07 11.12
CA ARG A 606 0.72 1.22 10.94
C ARG A 606 1.49 1.67 12.18
N LEU A 607 0.93 1.40 13.36
CA LEU A 607 1.61 1.57 14.64
C LEU A 607 2.77 0.57 14.70
N GLY A 608 4.01 1.06 14.77
CA GLY A 608 5.20 0.22 14.96
C GLY A 608 5.14 -0.62 16.24
N SER A 609 6.19 -1.40 16.53
CA SER A 609 6.26 -2.31 17.69
C SER A 609 6.03 -1.66 19.07
N ASP A 610 6.03 -0.34 19.15
CA ASP A 610 6.02 0.42 20.40
C ASP A 610 4.63 0.98 20.76
N ARG A 611 3.62 0.72 19.93
CA ARG A 611 2.25 1.21 20.13
C ARG A 611 1.22 0.15 19.77
N TYR A 612 0.33 -0.15 20.72
CA TYR A 612 -0.71 -1.13 20.51
C TYR A 612 -2.11 -0.50 20.59
N PRO A 613 -3.05 -0.93 19.72
CA PRO A 613 -4.42 -0.45 19.79
C PRO A 613 -5.09 -0.93 21.08
N PHE A 614 -5.82 -0.02 21.75
CA PHE A 614 -6.62 -0.29 22.95
C PHE A 614 -5.87 -0.85 24.17
N GLU A 615 -4.60 -0.52 24.36
CA GLU A 615 -3.81 -0.97 25.53
C GLU A 615 -4.52 -0.76 26.88
N PHE A 616 -5.26 0.35 27.00
CA PHE A 616 -6.06 0.68 28.19
C PHE A 616 -7.22 -0.31 28.45
N LEU A 617 -7.60 -1.12 27.46
CA LEU A 617 -8.59 -2.20 27.55
C LEU A 617 -7.96 -3.61 27.51
N THR A 618 -6.74 -3.75 26.95
CA THR A 618 -6.19 -5.07 26.58
C THR A 618 -5.40 -5.76 27.67
N GLY A 619 -4.90 -5.02 28.66
CA GLY A 619 -4.54 -5.55 29.98
C GLY A 619 -3.53 -6.68 30.09
N ARG A 620 -2.83 -7.07 29.04
CA ARG A 620 -1.90 -8.19 29.09
C ARG A 620 -0.59 -7.85 28.39
N PRO A 621 0.57 -8.16 29.00
CA PRO A 621 1.81 -8.32 28.26
C PRO A 621 1.61 -9.48 27.28
N MET A 622 1.59 -9.19 25.99
CA MET A 622 1.41 -10.21 24.95
C MET A 622 2.58 -11.19 24.96
N LYS A 623 2.29 -12.47 24.71
CA LYS A 623 3.36 -13.42 24.38
C LYS A 623 3.96 -13.04 23.03
N GLY A 624 5.22 -13.37 22.78
CA GLY A 624 5.93 -12.99 21.53
C GLY A 624 5.27 -13.47 20.23
N SER A 625 4.32 -14.42 20.30
CA SER A 625 3.55 -14.94 19.16
C SER A 625 2.15 -14.30 19.00
N GLU A 626 1.70 -13.45 19.92
CA GLU A 626 0.35 -12.88 19.92
C GLU A 626 0.39 -11.44 19.40
N SER A 627 -0.57 -11.06 18.54
CA SER A 627 -0.74 -9.66 18.10
C SER A 627 -1.87 -8.97 18.86
N HIS A 628 -1.68 -7.70 19.23
CA HIS A 628 -2.71 -6.91 19.93
C HIS A 628 -4.01 -6.77 19.11
N ALA A 629 -3.90 -6.65 17.79
CA ALA A 629 -5.08 -6.62 16.92
C ALA A 629 -5.83 -7.95 16.93
N SER A 630 -5.13 -9.09 16.81
CA SER A 630 -5.76 -10.41 16.86
C SER A 630 -6.46 -10.65 18.19
N TRP A 631 -5.80 -10.32 19.30
CA TRP A 631 -6.39 -10.45 20.63
C TRP A 631 -7.60 -9.54 20.81
N PHE A 632 -7.51 -8.27 20.41
CA PHE A 632 -8.62 -7.34 20.49
C PHE A 632 -9.81 -7.83 19.64
N ALA A 633 -9.53 -8.36 18.45
CA ALA A 633 -10.55 -8.92 17.58
C ALA A 633 -11.26 -10.13 18.20
N GLU A 634 -10.51 -11.03 18.84
CA GLU A 634 -11.08 -12.16 19.59
C GLU A 634 -11.93 -11.69 20.77
N GLN A 635 -11.45 -10.73 21.56
CA GLN A 635 -12.20 -10.20 22.70
C GLN A 635 -13.45 -9.45 22.27
N LEU A 636 -13.38 -8.63 21.22
CA LEU A 636 -14.55 -7.93 20.70
C LEU A 636 -15.59 -8.93 20.17
N LYS A 637 -15.16 -9.97 19.43
CA LYS A 637 -16.08 -11.03 18.99
C LYS A 637 -16.72 -11.79 20.15
N ALA A 638 -15.98 -12.05 21.22
CA ALA A 638 -16.47 -12.78 22.39
C ALA A 638 -17.39 -11.93 23.27
N ARG A 639 -17.10 -10.63 23.42
CA ARG A 639 -17.76 -9.72 24.37
C ARG A 639 -18.71 -8.74 23.72
N GLN A 640 -18.81 -8.71 22.39
CA GLN A 640 -19.69 -7.76 21.70
C GLN A 640 -21.10 -7.85 22.27
N GLY A 641 -21.63 -9.05 22.57
CA GLY A 641 -22.97 -9.26 23.12
C GLY A 641 -23.24 -8.54 24.45
N ASP A 642 -22.21 -8.29 25.24
CA ASP A 642 -22.31 -7.66 26.57
C ASP A 642 -22.35 -6.12 26.47
N LEU A 643 -22.10 -5.56 25.28
CA LEU A 643 -22.09 -4.12 25.04
C LEU A 643 -23.42 -3.64 24.44
N ALA A 644 -23.98 -2.57 25.01
CA ALA A 644 -25.09 -1.86 24.39
C ALA A 644 -24.65 -1.19 23.08
N ASP A 645 -25.58 -0.93 22.15
CA ASP A 645 -25.27 -0.30 20.86
C ASP A 645 -24.62 1.09 21.04
N ALA A 646 -25.05 1.83 22.07
CA ALA A 646 -24.44 3.10 22.45
C ALA A 646 -22.97 2.95 22.87
N GLN A 647 -22.59 1.85 23.51
CA GLN A 647 -21.21 1.56 23.92
C GLN A 647 -20.37 1.07 22.74
N LEU A 648 -20.95 0.27 21.84
CA LEU A 648 -20.28 -0.10 20.59
C LEU A 648 -20.00 1.11 19.72
N PHE A 649 -20.90 2.08 19.69
CA PHE A 649 -20.66 3.34 19.00
C PHE A 649 -19.53 4.15 19.64
N THR A 650 -19.48 4.24 20.98
CA THR A 650 -18.34 4.83 21.70
C THR A 650 -17.03 4.13 21.35
N LEU A 651 -17.02 2.79 21.34
CA LEU A 651 -15.84 2.01 21.00
C LEU A 651 -15.39 2.26 19.56
N PHE A 652 -16.33 2.37 18.61
CA PHE A 652 -16.06 2.77 17.24
C PHE A 652 -15.41 4.17 17.16
N LEU A 653 -15.93 5.17 17.88
CA LEU A 653 -15.34 6.50 17.93
C LEU A 653 -13.92 6.48 18.51
N TRP A 654 -13.68 5.71 19.57
CA TRP A 654 -12.34 5.52 20.13
C TRP A 654 -11.39 4.83 19.15
N SER A 655 -11.90 3.87 18.38
CA SER A 655 -11.13 3.17 17.34
C SER A 655 -10.71 4.11 16.22
N HIS A 656 -11.63 4.95 15.77
CA HIS A 656 -11.35 5.98 14.78
C HIS A 656 -10.36 7.02 15.32
N ALA A 657 -10.53 7.47 16.56
CA ALA A 657 -9.60 8.36 17.24
C ALA A 657 -8.19 7.77 17.27
N GLN A 658 -8.03 6.51 17.69
CA GLN A 658 -6.74 5.80 17.70
C GLN A 658 -6.12 5.68 16.31
N TRP A 659 -6.91 5.31 15.30
CA TRP A 659 -6.47 5.26 13.91
C TRP A 659 -6.03 6.63 13.38
N SER A 660 -6.69 7.72 13.80
CA SER A 660 -6.36 9.08 13.37
C SER A 660 -5.06 9.65 13.99
N ARG A 661 -4.54 9.05 15.07
CA ARG A 661 -3.39 9.55 15.84
C ARG A 661 -2.11 9.73 15.00
N GLU A 662 -1.99 9.07 13.85
CA GLU A 662 -0.82 9.18 12.97
C GLU A 662 -0.86 10.36 11.99
N ARG A 663 -2.02 10.97 11.74
CA ARG A 663 -2.16 12.11 10.81
C ARG A 663 -1.86 13.47 11.47
N GLN A 664 -0.96 13.48 12.45
CA GLN A 664 -0.47 14.65 13.21
C GLN A 664 -1.48 15.37 14.12
N ASN A 665 -2.67 14.81 14.38
CA ASN A 665 -3.63 15.38 15.34
C ASN A 665 -4.40 14.28 16.07
N ALA A 666 -3.89 13.81 17.22
CA ALA A 666 -4.59 12.82 18.05
C ALA A 666 -5.80 13.48 18.73
N ALA A 667 -6.96 13.42 18.08
CA ALA A 667 -8.23 13.87 18.63
C ALA A 667 -8.74 12.81 19.62
N LEU A 668 -8.56 13.02 20.93
CA LEU A 668 -9.10 12.16 21.98
C LEU A 668 -10.31 12.79 22.65
N PRO A 669 -11.30 12.00 23.09
CA PRO A 669 -12.50 12.53 23.70
C PRO A 669 -12.19 13.26 25.02
N LEU A 670 -12.57 14.51 25.18
CA LEU A 670 -12.29 15.33 26.37
C LEU A 670 -13.06 14.89 27.63
N GLY A 671 -14.09 14.08 27.46
CA GLY A 671 -14.95 13.58 28.53
C GLY A 671 -15.44 12.15 28.28
N LYS A 672 -16.23 11.63 29.22
CA LYS A 672 -16.80 10.27 29.15
C LYS A 672 -17.93 10.17 28.11
N ASP A 673 -18.46 11.29 27.62
CA ASP A 673 -19.57 11.34 26.67
C ASP A 673 -19.15 11.19 25.20
N GLY A 674 -17.86 11.35 24.89
CA GLY A 674 -17.34 11.20 23.53
C GLY A 674 -17.81 12.27 22.54
N LEU A 675 -18.38 13.38 23.03
CA LEU A 675 -18.95 14.45 22.20
C LEU A 675 -17.92 15.52 21.79
N GLN A 676 -16.91 15.72 22.63
CA GLN A 676 -15.86 16.72 22.41
C GLN A 676 -14.53 16.03 22.26
N PHE A 677 -13.68 16.50 21.34
CA PHE A 677 -12.37 15.94 21.10
C PHE A 677 -11.29 17.02 21.22
N GLY A 678 -10.20 16.71 21.93
CA GLY A 678 -9.03 17.56 22.08
C GLY A 678 -7.81 16.93 21.45
N ARG A 679 -6.82 17.74 21.08
CA ARG A 679 -5.57 17.26 20.47
C ARG A 679 -4.56 16.94 21.56
N TYR A 680 -3.95 15.77 21.50
CA TYR A 680 -2.95 15.32 22.47
C TYR A 680 -1.61 14.93 21.83
N GLN A 681 -0.53 15.15 22.56
CA GLN A 681 0.82 14.70 22.24
C GLN A 681 1.32 13.74 23.32
N GLU A 682 1.93 12.65 22.90
CA GLU A 682 2.50 11.65 23.80
C GLU A 682 3.91 12.07 24.22
N SER A 683 4.17 12.09 25.53
CA SER A 683 5.50 12.33 26.08
C SER A 683 5.83 11.27 27.13
N ARG A 684 7.13 11.00 27.31
CA ARG A 684 7.59 10.08 28.36
C ARG A 684 7.20 10.63 29.73
N TRP A 685 6.89 9.71 30.65
CA TRP A 685 6.72 10.09 32.05
C TRP A 685 8.04 10.69 32.56
N PRO A 686 8.02 11.88 33.18
CA PRO A 686 9.23 12.53 33.64
C PRO A 686 9.93 11.68 34.71
N GLU A 687 11.21 11.38 34.50
CA GLU A 687 12.06 10.79 35.53
C GLU A 687 12.54 11.95 36.41
N ASN A 688 12.09 11.99 37.67
CA ASN A 688 12.33 13.02 38.71
C ASN A 688 11.51 14.31 38.57
N ARG A 689 10.31 14.32 39.19
CA ARG A 689 9.61 15.55 39.58
C ARG A 689 10.09 16.03 40.96
N GLU A 690 11.39 16.23 41.15
CA GLU A 690 11.86 17.04 42.29
C GLU A 690 11.81 18.50 41.85
N GLY A 691 10.69 19.18 42.11
CA GLY A 691 10.63 20.64 41.90
C GLY A 691 9.24 21.29 41.86
N ASP A 692 8.20 20.64 41.33
CA ASP A 692 6.92 21.32 41.10
C ASP A 692 5.89 21.01 42.21
N ALA A 693 6.14 21.56 43.38
CA ALA A 693 5.13 21.83 44.39
C ALA A 693 5.13 23.33 44.71
N THR A 694 4.41 24.10 43.90
CA THR A 694 3.83 25.41 44.26
C THR A 694 2.46 25.56 43.64
#